data_AF-A0A813R6V8-F1
#
_entry.id   AF-A0A813R6V8-F1
#
_cell.length_a   1.000
_cell.length_b   1.000
_cell.length_c   1.000
_cell.angle_alpha   90.00
_cell.angle_beta   90.00
_cell.angle_gamma   90.00
#
_symmetry.space_group_name_H-M   'P 1'
#
loop_
_entity.id
_entity.type
_entity.pdbx_description
1 polymer ?
#
loop_
_entity_poly.entity_id
_entity_poly.type
_entity_poly.pdbx_seq_one_letter_code
_entity_poly.pdbx_strand_id
1 'polypeptide(L)'
;MPPKKKEEAKPKPLIGRVGTNLKMGIVGLPNAGKSTFFNILTKSSVPAENFPFCTINPNESRVPVPDPRFDFLCHHYEPLSKQPAYLNVVDIAGLVKGASEGQGLGNAFLSHIKACDGIFHMTRLFDEVDIAHVEGNIDPIRDMEIIHDELRLKDLEMAKKVAEDLEKKVVRGNDKTLKIDHETINKVLHLLNEERGSLRFHDWNEKEIEVLNKHLFNTSKPMIYLINMSEEDYIKKKNKWLGKVKQWIDEHDPGATVIPFSANYELRLVDLPHDESEKVIKETGAPSTLEKIILAGYRALQLCYFFTCGKDEVKAWTIQIGTKAPHAAGRIHTDFEKGFIMAEVMKYDDFKEHGNEHAVKAEGKYRQQGKNYTVEDDMSWNSQDFFSSSPYNQQYTGSISYDFQQQQQQPQQNYSLSQPYTQYSNDNFIPSPYNFNSQVNNNQFYYPNHYISPTATSNQNDDEPPLLEELGINFDHIFKKTKSVLNPFAIPDLSIRDDIDLAGPLIFCLIFAFSLLLFGKIHFGYVYGIVTLGTFGMYGLLNLMASSDKSCSGLFVISVLGYCLLPMVILSFLSFLFKFNSFINIILTIIFILWCSISASKLFTISLAMIGQQLLVAYPCVLFYGVFALLTMF
;
A
#
# COMPACT_ATOMS: atom_id res chain seq x y z
N MET A 1 -26.14 50.80 18.91
CA MET A 1 -25.10 49.80 18.60
C MET A 1 -25.76 48.67 17.84
N PRO A 2 -25.29 48.29 16.64
CA PRO A 2 -25.82 47.10 15.98
C PRO A 2 -25.48 45.88 16.87
N PRO A 3 -26.38 44.88 16.96
CA PRO A 3 -26.18 43.73 17.82
C PRO A 3 -24.92 42.98 17.38
N LYS A 4 -24.03 42.69 18.34
CA LYS A 4 -22.88 41.81 18.13
C LYS A 4 -23.39 40.53 17.48
N LYS A 5 -22.98 40.25 16.24
CA LYS A 5 -23.09 38.94 15.62
C LYS A 5 -22.61 37.92 16.66
N LYS A 6 -23.47 36.98 17.06
CA LYS A 6 -23.00 35.76 17.74
C LYS A 6 -21.98 35.15 16.80
N GLU A 7 -20.70 35.17 17.18
CA GLU A 7 -19.70 34.38 16.48
C GLU A 7 -20.18 32.93 16.56
N GLU A 8 -20.59 32.37 15.43
CA GLU A 8 -20.84 30.93 15.32
C GLU A 8 -19.54 30.25 15.76
N ALA A 9 -19.65 29.39 16.78
CA ALA A 9 -18.51 28.65 17.31
C ALA A 9 -17.86 27.91 16.14
N LYS A 10 -16.55 28.11 15.94
CA LYS A 10 -15.81 27.42 14.89
C LYS A 10 -15.98 25.91 15.08
N PRO A 11 -16.22 25.13 14.00
CA PRO A 11 -16.31 23.69 14.12
C PRO A 11 -14.98 23.14 14.66
N LYS A 12 -15.05 22.24 15.63
CA LYS A 12 -13.86 21.58 16.19
C LYS A 12 -13.09 20.89 15.06
N PRO A 13 -11.74 20.92 15.08
CA PRO A 13 -10.94 20.19 14.11
C PRO A 13 -11.21 18.68 14.23
N LEU A 14 -11.06 17.98 13.11
CA LEU A 14 -11.24 16.53 13.06
C LEU A 14 -10.06 15.84 13.77
N ILE A 15 -10.36 14.80 14.54
CA ILE A 15 -9.33 13.92 15.12
C ILE A 15 -8.88 12.94 14.03
N GLY A 16 -7.58 12.92 13.74
CA GLY A 16 -6.98 12.07 12.72
C GLY A 16 -6.10 12.85 11.73
N ARG A 17 -5.71 12.17 10.66
CA ARG A 17 -4.91 12.77 9.60
C ARG A 17 -5.78 13.68 8.72
N VAL A 18 -5.25 14.86 8.41
CA VAL A 18 -5.89 15.77 7.45
C VAL A 18 -5.39 15.43 6.05
N GLY A 19 -6.31 15.14 5.13
CA GLY A 19 -6.00 14.72 3.77
C GLY A 19 -7.09 13.89 3.12
N THR A 20 -6.92 13.58 1.83
CA THR A 20 -7.92 12.84 1.03
C THR A 20 -7.50 11.40 0.72
N ASN A 21 -6.22 11.08 0.88
CA ASN A 21 -5.67 9.74 0.66
C ASN A 21 -5.67 8.95 1.97
N LEU A 22 -6.83 8.87 2.61
CA LEU A 22 -7.00 8.14 3.86
C LEU A 22 -7.23 6.65 3.60
N LYS A 23 -6.87 5.81 4.58
CA LYS A 23 -6.93 4.35 4.45
C LYS A 23 -7.69 3.68 5.60
N MET A 24 -8.51 2.68 5.28
CA MET A 24 -9.10 1.75 6.25
C MET A 24 -8.21 0.51 6.38
N GLY A 25 -7.84 0.14 7.61
CA GLY A 25 -7.07 -1.07 7.90
C GLY A 25 -7.97 -2.22 8.37
N ILE A 26 -7.80 -3.42 7.82
CA ILE A 26 -8.50 -4.62 8.30
C ILE A 26 -7.73 -5.21 9.49
N VAL A 27 -8.35 -5.24 10.67
CA VAL A 27 -7.74 -5.70 11.92
C VAL A 27 -8.58 -6.81 12.52
N GLY A 28 -7.94 -7.87 13.00
CA GLY A 28 -8.60 -9.01 13.62
C GLY A 28 -7.61 -10.13 13.92
N LEU A 29 -7.98 -11.05 14.81
CA LEU A 29 -7.15 -12.22 15.11
C LEU A 29 -6.89 -13.08 13.84
N PRO A 30 -5.83 -13.91 13.82
CA PRO A 30 -5.64 -14.90 12.78
C PRO A 30 -6.91 -15.73 12.54
N ASN A 31 -7.15 -16.12 11.29
CA ASN A 31 -8.31 -16.92 10.87
C ASN A 31 -9.69 -16.29 11.10
N ALA A 32 -9.79 -14.98 11.35
CA ALA A 32 -11.09 -14.28 11.43
C ALA A 32 -11.79 -14.06 10.07
N GLY A 33 -11.13 -14.40 8.95
CA GLY A 33 -11.63 -14.17 7.59
C GLY A 33 -11.09 -12.90 6.90
N LYS A 34 -10.02 -12.29 7.44
CA LYS A 34 -9.42 -11.04 6.92
C LYS A 34 -9.00 -11.14 5.46
N SER A 35 -8.16 -12.13 5.13
CA SER A 35 -7.66 -12.33 3.77
C SER A 35 -8.78 -12.69 2.80
N THR A 36 -9.79 -13.47 3.25
CA THR A 36 -11.00 -13.74 2.44
C THR A 36 -11.74 -12.45 2.11
N PHE A 37 -11.98 -11.60 3.11
CA PHE A 37 -12.63 -10.31 2.91
C PHE A 37 -11.79 -9.37 2.02
N PHE A 38 -10.48 -9.33 2.20
CA PHE A 38 -9.58 -8.54 1.35
C PHE A 38 -9.59 -9.04 -0.11
N ASN A 39 -9.68 -10.35 -0.33
CA ASN A 39 -9.80 -10.92 -1.66
C ASN A 39 -11.12 -10.52 -2.33
N ILE A 40 -12.23 -10.48 -1.59
CA ILE A 40 -13.54 -9.99 -2.09
C ILE A 40 -13.43 -8.54 -2.54
N LEU A 41 -12.80 -7.70 -1.72
CA LEU A 41 -12.56 -6.28 -2.04
C LEU A 41 -11.65 -6.14 -3.26
N THR A 42 -10.62 -6.97 -3.38
CA THR A 42 -9.67 -6.95 -4.51
C THR A 42 -10.30 -7.44 -5.81
N LYS A 43 -11.15 -8.46 -5.77
CA LYS A 43 -11.95 -8.89 -6.94
C LYS A 43 -12.91 -7.79 -7.40
N SER A 44 -13.37 -6.94 -6.47
CA SER A 44 -14.20 -5.78 -6.76
C SER A 44 -13.39 -4.50 -7.08
N SER A 45 -12.06 -4.57 -7.06
CA SER A 45 -11.16 -3.43 -7.23
C SER A 45 -10.78 -3.21 -8.69
N VAL A 46 -10.36 -1.98 -9.01
CA VAL A 46 -9.91 -1.61 -10.35
C VAL A 46 -8.43 -2.03 -10.52
N PRO A 47 -8.03 -2.63 -11.67
CA PRO A 47 -6.64 -3.01 -11.91
C PRO A 47 -5.67 -1.84 -11.75
N ALA A 48 -4.49 -2.13 -11.17
CA ALA A 48 -3.45 -1.13 -10.85
C ALA A 48 -2.96 -0.32 -12.07
N GLU A 49 -3.13 -0.85 -13.27
CA GLU A 49 -2.74 -0.24 -14.55
C GLU A 49 -3.41 1.12 -14.81
N ASN A 50 -4.58 1.37 -14.23
CA ASN A 50 -5.33 2.62 -14.40
C ASN A 50 -4.76 3.81 -13.60
N PHE A 51 -3.74 3.59 -12.75
CA PHE A 51 -3.14 4.63 -11.89
C PHE A 51 -1.60 4.66 -12.01
N PRO A 52 -1.05 5.32 -13.05
CA PRO A 52 0.38 5.26 -13.39
C PRO A 52 1.34 5.86 -12.34
N PHE A 53 0.82 6.47 -11.27
CA PHE A 53 1.61 7.13 -10.23
C PHE A 53 1.44 6.51 -8.84
N CYS A 54 0.71 5.40 -8.71
CA CYS A 54 0.43 4.77 -7.42
C CYS A 54 1.13 3.41 -7.33
N THR A 55 2.14 3.29 -6.47
CA THR A 55 2.63 1.99 -6.03
C THR A 55 1.54 1.36 -5.16
N ILE A 56 0.78 0.43 -5.72
CA ILE A 56 -0.16 -0.38 -4.95
C ILE A 56 0.65 -1.53 -4.36
N ASN A 57 0.89 -1.49 -3.05
CA ASN A 57 1.48 -2.61 -2.34
C ASN A 57 0.52 -3.81 -2.44
N PRO A 58 1.02 -5.07 -2.43
CA PRO A 58 0.18 -6.26 -2.59
C PRO A 58 -0.90 -6.41 -1.50
N ASN A 59 -0.76 -5.70 -0.37
CA ASN A 59 -1.71 -5.66 0.73
C ASN A 59 -2.57 -4.39 0.75
N GLU A 60 -2.55 -3.57 -0.29
CA GLU A 60 -3.42 -2.40 -0.43
C GLU A 60 -4.36 -2.59 -1.63
N SER A 61 -5.63 -2.24 -1.45
CA SER A 61 -6.65 -2.32 -2.47
C SER A 61 -7.42 -1.00 -2.57
N ARG A 62 -7.80 -0.64 -3.79
CA ARG A 62 -8.60 0.56 -4.08
C ARG A 62 -9.95 0.15 -4.60
N VAL A 63 -10.96 0.30 -3.75
CA VAL A 63 -12.31 -0.19 -4.02
C VAL A 63 -13.18 1.00 -4.43
N PRO A 64 -13.85 0.95 -5.60
CA PRO A 64 -14.76 2.01 -6.00
C PRO A 64 -15.90 2.12 -4.99
N VAL A 65 -16.25 3.35 -4.62
CA VAL A 65 -17.36 3.64 -3.72
C VAL A 65 -18.65 3.59 -4.53
N PRO A 66 -19.59 2.67 -4.22
CA PRO A 66 -20.85 2.57 -4.93
C PRO A 66 -21.71 3.80 -4.64
N ASP A 67 -22.19 4.47 -5.70
CA ASP A 67 -23.05 5.65 -5.58
C ASP A 67 -24.07 5.74 -6.73
N PRO A 68 -25.37 5.53 -6.46
CA PRO A 68 -26.43 5.71 -7.46
C PRO A 68 -26.47 7.10 -8.10
N ARG A 69 -25.99 8.15 -7.40
CA ARG A 69 -25.91 9.51 -7.94
C ARG A 69 -24.88 9.58 -9.08
N PHE A 70 -23.73 8.95 -8.88
CA PHE A 70 -22.67 8.85 -9.88
C PHE A 70 -23.16 8.08 -11.12
N ASP A 71 -23.86 6.96 -10.91
CA ASP A 71 -24.41 6.15 -12.00
C ASP A 71 -25.46 6.92 -12.82
N PHE A 72 -26.32 7.68 -12.14
CA PHE A 72 -27.28 8.57 -12.79
C PHE A 72 -26.59 9.63 -13.64
N LEU A 73 -25.56 10.30 -13.11
CA LEU A 73 -24.82 11.32 -13.84
C LEU A 73 -24.08 10.72 -15.04
N CYS A 74 -23.51 9.53 -14.90
CA CYS A 74 -22.87 8.81 -16.00
C CYS A 74 -23.87 8.40 -17.09
N HIS A 75 -25.09 8.01 -16.73
CA HIS A 75 -26.15 7.73 -17.71
C HIS A 75 -26.66 9.01 -18.39
N HIS A 76 -26.73 10.11 -17.66
CA HIS A 76 -27.23 11.37 -18.19
C HIS A 76 -26.26 12.02 -19.18
N TYR A 77 -24.97 12.12 -18.82
CA TYR A 77 -23.97 12.82 -19.61
C TYR A 77 -23.27 11.95 -20.66
N GLU A 78 -23.38 10.62 -20.55
CA GLU A 78 -22.69 9.64 -21.40
C GLU A 78 -21.20 9.98 -21.62
N PRO A 79 -20.41 10.16 -20.55
CA PRO A 79 -19.06 10.70 -20.66
C PRO A 79 -18.07 9.70 -21.28
N LEU A 80 -17.00 10.23 -21.87
CA LEU A 80 -15.87 9.43 -22.35
C LEU A 80 -15.08 8.78 -21.19
N SER A 81 -14.95 9.48 -20.06
CA SER A 81 -14.28 9.00 -18.83
C SER A 81 -15.25 8.95 -17.65
N LYS A 82 -15.26 7.83 -16.90
CA LYS A 82 -16.05 7.63 -15.68
C LYS A 82 -15.11 7.34 -14.52
N GLN A 83 -15.02 8.26 -13.56
CA GLN A 83 -14.09 8.18 -12.44
C GLN A 83 -14.84 8.23 -11.09
N PRO A 84 -15.17 7.07 -10.47
CA PRO A 84 -15.82 7.05 -9.17
C PRO A 84 -14.86 7.49 -8.04
N ALA A 85 -15.39 7.69 -6.84
CA ALA A 85 -14.57 7.83 -5.64
C ALA A 85 -14.02 6.46 -5.23
N TYR A 86 -12.89 6.43 -4.51
CA TYR A 86 -12.25 5.20 -4.08
C TYR A 86 -12.02 5.17 -2.57
N LEU A 87 -12.30 4.04 -1.95
CA LEU A 87 -11.87 3.70 -0.60
C LEU A 87 -10.54 2.93 -0.68
N ASN A 88 -9.50 3.44 -0.03
CA ASN A 88 -8.26 2.68 0.13
C ASN A 88 -8.42 1.73 1.33
N VAL A 89 -8.23 0.44 1.10
CA VAL A 89 -8.27 -0.60 2.13
C VAL A 89 -6.91 -1.28 2.21
N VAL A 90 -6.43 -1.51 3.42
CA VAL A 90 -5.15 -2.19 3.69
C VAL A 90 -5.44 -3.48 4.44
N ASP A 91 -4.97 -4.60 3.92
CA ASP A 91 -4.91 -5.84 4.68
C ASP A 91 -3.76 -5.75 5.67
N ILE A 92 -4.09 -5.97 6.94
CA ILE A 92 -3.11 -6.01 8.01
C ILE A 92 -3.11 -7.46 8.54
N ALA A 93 -1.93 -7.99 8.83
CA ALA A 93 -1.73 -9.38 9.26
C ALA A 93 -2.57 -9.78 10.50
N GLY A 94 -2.50 -11.03 10.95
CA GLY A 94 -3.20 -11.41 12.19
C GLY A 94 -2.62 -10.71 13.42
N LEU A 95 -3.46 -10.07 14.24
CA LEU A 95 -3.04 -9.62 15.57
C LEU A 95 -3.06 -10.82 16.54
N VAL A 96 -1.97 -11.05 17.26
CA VAL A 96 -1.89 -12.05 18.33
C VAL A 96 -1.73 -11.36 19.68
N LYS A 97 -2.14 -12.04 20.75
CA LYS A 97 -1.93 -11.57 22.12
C LYS A 97 -0.43 -11.42 22.41
N GLY A 98 -0.04 -10.36 23.12
CA GLY A 98 1.35 -10.00 23.40
C GLY A 98 2.05 -9.21 22.29
N ALA A 99 1.33 -8.77 21.25
CA ALA A 99 1.90 -8.02 20.12
C ALA A 99 2.58 -6.71 20.55
N SER A 100 2.02 -6.01 21.54
CA SER A 100 2.59 -4.79 22.14
C SER A 100 3.88 -5.07 22.94
N GLU A 101 4.00 -6.24 23.56
CA GLU A 101 5.21 -6.67 24.28
C GLU A 101 6.30 -7.22 23.34
N GLY A 102 6.01 -7.29 22.04
CA GLY A 102 6.94 -7.79 21.02
C GLY A 102 6.95 -9.31 20.87
N GLN A 103 5.92 -10.01 21.35
CA GLN A 103 5.75 -11.43 21.06
C GLN A 103 5.30 -11.62 19.60
N GLY A 104 6.07 -12.39 18.83
CA GLY A 104 5.84 -12.63 17.40
C GLY A 104 6.05 -11.41 16.49
N LEU A 105 5.45 -11.43 15.29
CA LEU A 105 5.49 -10.33 14.29
C LEU A 105 4.66 -9.07 14.69
N GLY A 106 4.15 -9.01 15.94
CA GLY A 106 3.16 -8.03 16.39
C GLY A 106 3.59 -6.55 16.38
N ASN A 107 4.89 -6.26 16.56
CA ASN A 107 5.38 -4.88 16.52
C ASN A 107 5.39 -4.28 15.11
N ALA A 108 5.70 -5.09 14.09
CA ALA A 108 5.58 -4.68 12.69
C ALA A 108 4.11 -4.45 12.32
N PHE A 109 3.22 -5.31 12.80
CA PHE A 109 1.77 -5.21 12.61
C PHE A 109 1.16 -3.90 13.12
N LEU A 110 1.51 -3.48 14.35
CA LEU A 110 0.99 -2.24 14.93
C LEU A 110 1.49 -0.99 14.18
N SER A 111 2.66 -1.06 13.52
CA SER A 111 3.16 0.01 12.67
C SER A 111 2.32 0.19 11.38
N HIS A 112 1.77 -0.90 10.84
CA HIS A 112 0.85 -0.86 9.69
C HIS A 112 -0.51 -0.28 10.06
N ILE A 113 -1.04 -0.56 11.26
CA ILE A 113 -2.26 0.08 11.76
C ILE A 113 -2.07 1.58 11.89
N LYS A 114 -0.89 2.02 12.37
CA LYS A 114 -0.57 3.45 12.49
C LYS A 114 -0.59 4.18 11.13
N ALA A 115 -0.21 3.49 10.05
CA ALA A 115 -0.25 4.04 8.69
C ALA A 115 -1.67 4.28 8.18
N CYS A 116 -2.66 3.53 8.70
CA CYS A 116 -4.08 3.66 8.39
C CYS A 116 -4.74 4.78 9.21
N ASP A 117 -5.94 5.17 8.81
CA ASP A 117 -6.69 6.29 9.39
C ASP A 117 -7.99 5.84 10.07
N GLY A 118 -8.50 4.64 9.74
CA GLY A 118 -9.61 3.98 10.40
C GLY A 118 -9.45 2.45 10.39
N ILE A 119 -10.29 1.74 11.15
CA ILE A 119 -10.17 0.29 11.36
C ILE A 119 -11.48 -0.43 11.02
N PHE A 120 -11.39 -1.44 10.15
CA PHE A 120 -12.38 -2.51 10.07
C PHE A 120 -12.01 -3.59 11.07
N HIS A 121 -12.69 -3.61 12.21
CA HIS A 121 -12.47 -4.59 13.27
C HIS A 121 -13.25 -5.86 12.95
N MET A 122 -12.56 -6.89 12.50
CA MET A 122 -13.15 -8.16 12.10
C MET A 122 -13.19 -9.15 13.26
N THR A 123 -14.39 -9.65 13.56
CA THR A 123 -14.62 -10.60 14.65
C THR A 123 -15.21 -11.90 14.09
N ARG A 124 -14.64 -13.06 14.50
CA ARG A 124 -15.06 -14.40 14.06
C ARG A 124 -16.24 -14.91 14.88
N LEU A 125 -17.37 -15.22 14.25
CA LEU A 125 -18.57 -15.78 14.89
C LEU A 125 -18.98 -17.16 14.33
N PHE A 126 -18.12 -17.81 13.54
CA PHE A 126 -18.38 -19.13 12.95
C PHE A 126 -17.44 -20.20 13.52
N ASP A 127 -18.02 -21.36 13.78
CA ASP A 127 -17.31 -22.58 14.15
C ASP A 127 -17.02 -23.38 12.87
N GLU A 128 -15.76 -23.66 12.57
CA GLU A 128 -15.36 -24.54 11.47
C GLU A 128 -14.31 -25.52 12.00
N VAL A 129 -14.55 -26.81 11.79
CA VAL A 129 -13.75 -27.90 12.37
C VAL A 129 -12.30 -27.86 11.88
N ASP A 130 -12.11 -27.45 10.63
CA ASP A 130 -10.80 -27.43 9.97
C ASP A 130 -10.00 -26.15 10.24
N ILE A 131 -10.56 -25.17 10.95
CA ILE A 131 -9.92 -23.87 11.21
C ILE A 131 -9.68 -23.68 12.71
N ALA A 132 -8.46 -23.97 13.14
CA ALA A 132 -8.02 -23.76 14.51
C ALA A 132 -8.14 -22.29 14.96
N HIS A 133 -8.57 -22.10 16.20
CA HIS A 133 -8.59 -20.81 16.86
C HIS A 133 -7.28 -20.62 17.64
N VAL A 134 -6.67 -19.43 17.54
CA VAL A 134 -5.36 -19.14 18.18
C VAL A 134 -5.43 -19.36 19.69
N GLU A 135 -6.53 -18.94 20.32
CA GLU A 135 -6.79 -19.09 21.75
C GLU A 135 -7.56 -20.39 22.09
N GLY A 136 -7.51 -21.40 21.22
CA GLY A 136 -8.12 -22.73 21.39
C GLY A 136 -9.62 -22.79 21.09
N ASN A 137 -10.45 -22.06 21.84
CA ASN A 137 -11.90 -22.00 21.66
C ASN A 137 -12.35 -20.66 21.07
N ILE A 138 -13.48 -20.65 20.34
CA ILE A 138 -14.07 -19.42 19.79
C ILE A 138 -14.80 -18.67 20.91
N ASP A 139 -14.31 -17.46 21.19
CA ASP A 139 -14.95 -16.50 22.10
C ASP A 139 -14.78 -15.08 21.54
N PRO A 140 -15.77 -14.58 20.79
CA PRO A 140 -15.70 -13.27 20.15
C PRO A 140 -15.47 -12.12 21.12
N ILE A 141 -15.92 -12.24 22.38
CA ILE A 141 -15.79 -11.17 23.38
C ILE A 141 -14.33 -11.06 23.82
N ARG A 142 -13.73 -12.20 24.20
CA ARG A 142 -12.31 -12.26 24.53
C ARG A 142 -11.46 -11.77 23.36
N ASP A 143 -11.80 -12.13 22.13
CA ASP A 143 -11.03 -11.76 20.95
C ASP A 143 -11.06 -10.23 20.70
N MET A 144 -12.22 -9.59 20.92
CA MET A 144 -12.37 -8.14 20.87
C MET A 144 -11.59 -7.44 22.00
N GLU A 145 -11.64 -7.98 23.22
CA GLU A 145 -10.88 -7.47 24.36
C GLU A 145 -9.37 -7.51 24.10
N ILE A 146 -8.85 -8.61 23.55
CA ILE A 146 -7.45 -8.73 23.17
C ILE A 146 -7.06 -7.60 22.22
N ILE A 147 -7.81 -7.39 21.14
CA ILE A 147 -7.48 -6.35 20.14
C ILE A 147 -7.51 -4.96 20.78
N HIS A 148 -8.55 -4.64 21.55
CA HIS A 148 -8.67 -3.34 22.22
C HIS A 148 -7.53 -3.09 23.23
N ASP A 149 -7.15 -4.11 24.01
CA ASP A 149 -6.05 -4.00 24.96
C ASP A 149 -4.70 -3.83 24.26
N GLU A 150 -4.42 -4.57 23.18
CA GLU A 150 -3.16 -4.40 22.43
C GLU A 150 -3.02 -3.00 21.81
N LEU A 151 -4.09 -2.46 21.23
CA LEU A 151 -4.08 -1.10 20.66
C LEU A 151 -3.82 -0.06 21.75
N ARG A 152 -4.48 -0.21 22.91
CA ARG A 152 -4.34 0.69 24.06
C ARG A 152 -2.94 0.61 24.68
N LEU A 153 -2.42 -0.60 24.88
CA LEU A 153 -1.07 -0.81 25.43
C LEU A 153 0.00 -0.21 24.51
N LYS A 154 -0.18 -0.31 23.19
CA LYS A 154 0.75 0.31 22.24
C LYS A 154 0.72 1.82 22.27
N ASP A 155 -0.47 2.42 22.36
CA ASP A 155 -0.60 3.86 22.52
C ASP A 155 -0.02 4.33 23.86
N LEU A 156 -0.18 3.54 24.93
CA LEU A 156 0.39 3.83 26.24
C LEU A 156 1.92 3.84 26.19
N GLU A 157 2.54 2.85 25.55
CA GLU A 157 3.99 2.81 25.33
C GLU A 157 4.47 4.06 24.58
N MET A 158 3.78 4.43 23.50
CA MET A 158 4.11 5.62 22.70
C MET A 158 3.95 6.90 23.51
N ALA A 159 2.83 7.06 24.23
CA ALA A 159 2.54 8.22 25.04
C ALA A 159 3.57 8.39 26.17
N LYS A 160 4.04 7.30 26.80
CA LYS A 160 5.09 7.35 27.84
C LYS A 160 6.39 7.92 27.28
N LYS A 161 6.83 7.41 26.13
CA LYS A 161 8.04 7.91 25.46
C LYS A 161 7.94 9.38 25.10
N VAL A 162 6.79 9.80 24.56
CA VAL A 162 6.53 11.21 24.21
C VAL A 162 6.50 12.09 25.48
N ALA A 163 5.87 11.62 26.55
CA ALA A 163 5.79 12.34 27.82
C ALA A 163 7.18 12.60 28.41
N GLU A 164 8.05 11.59 28.46
CA GLU A 164 9.42 11.73 28.97
C GLU A 164 10.23 12.79 28.20
N ASP A 165 10.08 12.84 26.88
CA ASP A 165 10.78 13.81 26.04
C ASP A 165 10.21 15.22 26.18
N LEU A 166 8.89 15.35 26.35
CA LEU A 166 8.23 16.63 26.63
C LEU A 166 8.58 17.13 28.04
N GLU A 167 8.64 16.26 29.04
CA GLU A 167 9.00 16.62 30.41
C GLU A 167 10.42 17.20 30.48
N LYS A 168 11.38 16.59 29.78
CA LYS A 168 12.75 17.12 29.65
C LYS A 168 12.76 18.53 29.05
N LYS A 169 11.97 18.79 28.00
CA LYS A 169 11.94 20.09 27.32
C LYS A 169 11.18 21.17 28.09
N VAL A 170 10.04 20.83 28.67
CA VAL A 170 9.14 21.78 29.35
C VAL A 170 9.59 22.04 30.77
N VAL A 171 9.82 21.00 31.58
CA VAL A 171 10.14 21.14 33.00
C VAL A 171 11.61 21.52 33.20
N ARG A 172 12.53 20.81 32.53
CA ARG A 172 13.98 21.07 32.68
C ARG A 172 14.48 22.16 31.74
N GLY A 173 13.94 22.25 30.53
CA GLY A 173 14.28 23.26 29.52
C GLY A 173 13.48 24.56 29.59
N ASN A 174 12.41 24.62 30.39
CA ASN A 174 11.53 25.78 30.59
C ASN A 174 10.89 26.33 29.29
N ASP A 175 10.69 25.47 28.28
CA ASP A 175 10.02 25.85 27.04
C ASP A 175 8.50 25.90 27.23
N LYS A 176 7.98 27.12 27.35
CA LYS A 176 6.55 27.38 27.56
C LYS A 176 5.68 27.08 26.34
N THR A 177 6.27 26.95 25.15
CA THR A 177 5.50 26.68 23.92
C THR A 177 4.93 25.27 23.89
N LEU A 178 5.63 24.30 24.50
CA LEU A 178 5.26 22.88 24.56
C LEU A 178 4.45 22.50 25.80
N LYS A 179 4.05 23.48 26.62
CA LYS A 179 3.32 23.22 27.86
C LYS A 179 1.97 22.54 27.61
N ILE A 180 1.25 22.98 26.56
CA ILE A 180 -0.05 22.38 26.17
C ILE A 180 0.16 20.94 25.71
N ASP A 181 1.17 20.67 24.90
CA ASP A 181 1.53 19.33 24.46
C ASP A 181 1.80 18.41 25.67
N HIS A 182 2.60 18.87 26.64
CA HIS A 182 2.90 18.11 27.85
C HIS A 182 1.65 17.82 28.71
N GLU A 183 0.80 18.83 28.94
CA GLU A 183 -0.46 18.65 29.70
C GLU A 183 -1.41 17.68 28.99
N THR A 184 -1.53 17.80 27.66
CA THR A 184 -2.39 16.92 26.85
C THR A 184 -1.90 15.47 26.87
N ILE A 185 -0.59 15.25 26.72
CA ILE A 185 -0.02 13.89 26.73
C ILE A 185 -0.12 13.24 28.12
N ASN A 186 0.01 14.01 29.21
CA ASN A 186 -0.23 13.48 30.55
C ASN A 186 -1.70 13.10 30.77
N LYS A 187 -2.63 13.87 30.22
CA LYS A 187 -4.06 13.50 30.20
C LYS A 187 -4.28 12.22 29.39
N VAL A 188 -3.66 12.08 28.22
CA VAL A 188 -3.68 10.82 27.42
C VAL A 188 -3.17 9.63 28.24
N LEU A 189 -2.06 9.79 28.96
CA LEU A 189 -1.52 8.73 29.83
C LEU A 189 -2.50 8.29 30.92
N HIS A 190 -3.15 9.25 31.58
CA HIS A 190 -4.17 8.96 32.58
C HIS A 190 -5.33 8.16 31.98
N LEU A 191 -5.86 8.58 30.83
CA LEU A 191 -6.98 7.89 30.16
C LEU A 191 -6.62 6.45 29.75
N LEU A 192 -5.44 6.24 29.17
CA LEU A 192 -5.01 4.93 28.68
C LEU A 192 -4.66 3.96 29.84
N ASN A 193 -4.07 4.48 30.91
CA ASN A 193 -3.55 3.68 32.02
C ASN A 193 -4.61 3.42 33.11
N GLU A 194 -5.26 4.48 33.61
CA GLU A 194 -6.17 4.40 34.76
C GLU A 194 -7.61 4.08 34.33
N GLU A 195 -8.14 4.82 33.37
CA GLU A 195 -9.52 4.64 32.88
C GLU A 195 -9.66 3.47 31.90
N ARG A 196 -8.53 2.99 31.36
CA ARG A 196 -8.45 1.98 30.29
C ARG A 196 -9.32 2.32 29.08
N GLY A 197 -9.56 3.61 28.84
CA GLY A 197 -10.48 4.12 27.82
C GLY A 197 -9.82 4.35 26.46
N SER A 198 -10.64 4.46 25.42
CA SER A 198 -10.21 4.82 24.07
C SER A 198 -10.24 6.34 23.88
N LEU A 199 -9.19 6.91 23.26
CA LEU A 199 -9.04 8.36 23.15
C LEU A 199 -10.15 9.04 22.33
N ARG A 200 -10.81 8.32 21.43
CA ARG A 200 -11.90 8.84 20.59
C ARG A 200 -13.18 9.22 21.34
N PHE A 201 -13.40 8.73 22.57
CA PHE A 201 -14.63 9.02 23.33
C PHE A 201 -14.52 10.24 24.22
N HIS A 202 -13.29 10.67 24.51
CA HIS A 202 -13.08 11.82 25.38
C HIS A 202 -13.35 13.12 24.63
N ASP A 203 -13.93 14.12 25.29
CA ASP A 203 -14.08 15.45 24.71
C ASP A 203 -12.75 16.21 24.72
N TRP A 204 -12.25 16.57 23.55
CA TRP A 204 -11.00 17.29 23.38
C TRP A 204 -11.28 18.69 22.86
N ASN A 205 -10.54 19.68 23.36
CA ASN A 205 -10.55 21.03 22.81
C ASN A 205 -9.70 21.14 21.53
N GLU A 206 -9.85 22.24 20.78
CA GLU A 206 -9.17 22.42 19.49
C GLU A 206 -7.64 22.24 19.57
N LYS A 207 -7.01 22.78 20.62
CA LYS A 207 -5.55 22.70 20.81
C LYS A 207 -5.10 21.30 21.21
N GLU A 208 -5.89 20.60 22.04
CA GLU A 208 -5.62 19.21 22.39
C GLU A 208 -5.70 18.31 21.15
N ILE A 209 -6.69 18.52 20.27
CA ILE A 209 -6.83 17.76 19.02
C ILE A 209 -5.63 17.98 18.10
N GLU A 210 -5.15 19.23 17.99
CA GLU A 210 -3.91 19.52 17.24
C GLU A 210 -2.71 18.73 17.78
N VAL A 211 -2.60 18.55 19.10
CA VAL A 211 -1.55 17.72 19.71
C VAL A 211 -1.76 16.24 19.39
N LEU A 212 -2.97 15.71 19.55
CA LEU A 212 -3.29 14.31 19.24
C LEU A 212 -2.96 13.95 17.78
N ASN A 213 -3.29 14.85 16.85
CA ASN A 213 -3.07 14.66 15.42
C ASN A 213 -1.58 14.60 15.03
N LYS A 214 -0.66 15.11 15.87
CA LYS A 214 0.79 14.95 15.66
C LYS A 214 1.25 13.51 15.89
N HIS A 215 0.58 12.77 16.77
CA HIS A 215 1.03 11.45 17.22
C HIS A 215 0.31 10.30 16.51
N LEU A 216 -0.92 10.52 16.05
CA LEU A 216 -1.76 9.56 15.33
C LEU A 216 -1.92 8.25 16.12
N PHE A 217 -2.43 8.36 17.34
CA PHE A 217 -2.74 7.22 18.21
C PHE A 217 -3.72 6.24 17.55
N ASN A 218 -3.64 4.96 17.92
CA ASN A 218 -4.50 3.92 17.37
C ASN A 218 -5.91 3.98 17.94
N THR A 219 -6.04 4.26 19.23
CA THR A 219 -7.31 4.40 19.96
C THR A 219 -8.07 5.68 19.61
N SER A 220 -7.47 6.63 18.88
CA SER A 220 -8.20 7.78 18.34
C SER A 220 -8.85 7.49 16.98
N LYS A 221 -8.54 6.37 16.33
CA LYS A 221 -9.07 6.01 15.02
C LYS A 221 -10.53 5.56 15.12
N PRO A 222 -11.40 5.91 14.16
CA PRO A 222 -12.74 5.35 14.05
C PRO A 222 -12.68 3.85 13.74
N MET A 223 -13.60 3.08 14.32
CA MET A 223 -13.72 1.63 14.14
C MET A 223 -15.10 1.25 13.61
N ILE A 224 -15.14 0.27 12.71
CA ILE A 224 -16.35 -0.39 12.24
C ILE A 224 -16.21 -1.88 12.53
N TYR A 225 -17.17 -2.45 13.25
CA TYR A 225 -17.16 -3.86 13.60
C TYR A 225 -17.78 -4.70 12.49
N LEU A 226 -16.94 -5.51 11.84
CA LEU A 226 -17.35 -6.49 10.84
C LEU A 226 -17.49 -7.85 11.49
N ILE A 227 -18.73 -8.27 11.68
CA ILE A 227 -19.06 -9.49 12.41
C ILE A 227 -19.21 -10.63 11.41
N ASN A 228 -18.14 -11.40 11.22
CA ASN A 228 -18.07 -12.45 10.22
C ASN A 228 -18.69 -13.75 10.76
N MET A 229 -19.77 -14.21 10.15
CA MET A 229 -20.48 -15.43 10.53
C MET A 229 -20.60 -16.42 9.37
N SER A 230 -21.07 -17.63 9.66
CA SER A 230 -21.32 -18.64 8.63
C SER A 230 -22.43 -18.14 7.69
N GLU A 231 -22.44 -18.67 6.47
CA GLU A 231 -23.46 -18.32 5.49
C GLU A 231 -24.87 -18.64 6.04
N GLU A 232 -25.03 -19.79 6.70
CA GLU A 232 -26.31 -20.18 7.28
C GLU A 232 -26.81 -19.20 8.34
N ASP A 233 -25.94 -18.78 9.25
CA ASP A 233 -26.29 -17.85 10.33
C ASP A 233 -26.62 -16.46 9.79
N TYR A 234 -25.92 -16.05 8.73
CA TYR A 234 -26.16 -14.79 8.04
C TYR A 234 -27.54 -14.80 7.36
N ILE A 235 -27.86 -15.85 6.61
CA ILE A 235 -29.17 -16.00 5.95
C ILE A 235 -30.30 -16.09 6.98
N LYS A 236 -30.12 -16.85 8.06
CA LYS A 236 -31.09 -16.99 9.16
C LYS A 236 -31.18 -15.75 10.04
N LYS A 237 -30.26 -14.78 9.90
CA LYS A 237 -30.10 -13.59 10.74
C LYS A 237 -30.03 -13.91 12.24
N LYS A 238 -29.40 -15.04 12.59
CA LYS A 238 -29.37 -15.55 13.96
C LYS A 238 -28.04 -16.25 14.23
N ASN A 239 -27.35 -15.83 15.30
CA ASN A 239 -26.14 -16.47 15.78
C ASN A 239 -26.09 -16.39 17.32
N LYS A 240 -25.51 -17.39 17.98
CA LYS A 240 -25.44 -17.49 19.46
C LYS A 240 -24.66 -16.36 20.14
N TRP A 241 -23.70 -15.76 19.44
CA TRP A 241 -22.81 -14.71 19.96
C TRP A 241 -23.28 -13.29 19.63
N LEU A 242 -24.09 -13.11 18.58
CA LEU A 242 -24.43 -11.79 18.04
C LEU A 242 -25.01 -10.84 19.10
N GLY A 243 -25.90 -11.34 19.97
CA GLY A 243 -26.48 -10.53 21.05
C GLY A 243 -25.46 -10.09 22.09
N LYS A 244 -24.53 -10.98 22.47
CA LYS A 244 -23.46 -10.68 23.43
C LYS A 244 -22.45 -9.69 22.86
N VAL A 245 -22.07 -9.88 21.59
CA VAL A 245 -21.17 -8.98 20.86
C VAL A 245 -21.77 -7.59 20.77
N LYS A 246 -23.05 -7.48 20.41
CA LYS A 246 -23.73 -6.18 20.38
C LYS A 246 -23.72 -5.50 21.74
N GLN A 247 -24.07 -6.22 22.80
CA GLN A 247 -24.06 -5.67 24.17
C GLN A 247 -22.66 -5.17 24.56
N TRP A 248 -21.62 -5.96 24.30
CA TRP A 248 -20.25 -5.55 24.60
C TRP A 248 -19.83 -4.31 23.84
N ILE A 249 -20.20 -4.18 22.55
CA ILE A 249 -19.94 -2.99 21.74
C ILE A 249 -20.70 -1.78 22.28
N ASP A 250 -21.98 -1.92 22.62
CA ASP A 250 -22.78 -0.83 23.18
C ASP A 250 -22.18 -0.31 24.51
N GLU A 251 -21.53 -1.18 25.29
CA GLU A 251 -20.85 -0.84 26.55
C GLU A 251 -19.45 -0.21 26.34
N HIS A 252 -18.65 -0.68 25.37
CA HIS A 252 -17.23 -0.31 25.21
C HIS A 252 -16.95 0.66 24.04
N ASP A 253 -17.86 0.73 23.06
CA ASP A 253 -17.82 1.62 21.91
C ASP A 253 -19.23 2.10 21.51
N PRO A 254 -19.84 2.95 22.35
CA PRO A 254 -21.22 3.37 22.16
C PRO A 254 -21.39 4.13 20.84
N GLY A 255 -22.35 3.68 20.02
CA GLY A 255 -22.65 4.27 18.71
C GLY A 255 -21.76 3.78 17.56
N ALA A 256 -20.94 2.74 17.79
CA ALA A 256 -20.16 2.11 16.74
C ALA A 256 -21.05 1.47 15.66
N THR A 257 -20.55 1.50 14.42
CA THR A 257 -21.22 0.79 13.33
C THR A 257 -20.89 -0.70 13.41
N VAL A 258 -21.92 -1.53 13.56
CA VAL A 258 -21.81 -2.99 13.59
C VAL A 258 -22.46 -3.56 12.33
N ILE A 259 -21.70 -4.30 11.53
CA ILE A 259 -22.15 -4.89 10.27
C ILE A 259 -21.97 -6.41 10.34
N PRO A 260 -23.06 -7.16 10.60
CA PRO A 260 -23.11 -8.60 10.36
C PRO A 260 -22.91 -8.90 8.88
N PHE A 261 -21.98 -9.80 8.55
CA PHE A 261 -21.77 -10.28 7.19
C PHE A 261 -21.23 -11.71 7.19
N SER A 262 -21.20 -12.34 6.02
CA SER A 262 -20.50 -13.62 5.83
C SER A 262 -19.52 -13.51 4.68
N ALA A 263 -18.23 -13.63 4.97
CA ALA A 263 -17.20 -13.59 3.94
C ALA A 263 -17.38 -14.68 2.88
N ASN A 264 -17.81 -15.89 3.28
CA ASN A 264 -18.05 -16.99 2.35
C ASN A 264 -19.24 -16.70 1.43
N TYR A 265 -20.32 -16.11 1.96
CA TYR A 265 -21.47 -15.71 1.17
C TYR A 265 -21.11 -14.63 0.14
N GLU A 266 -20.41 -13.58 0.57
CA GLU A 266 -19.97 -12.49 -0.30
C GLU A 266 -18.99 -12.98 -1.38
N LEU A 267 -18.07 -13.89 -1.03
CA LEU A 267 -17.15 -14.49 -1.98
C LEU A 267 -17.91 -15.26 -3.07
N ARG A 268 -18.92 -16.05 -2.68
CA ARG A 268 -19.77 -16.75 -3.65
C ARG A 268 -20.51 -15.78 -4.56
N LEU A 269 -21.05 -14.68 -4.03
CA LEU A 269 -21.74 -13.68 -4.84
C LEU A 269 -20.81 -13.00 -5.84
N VAL A 270 -19.58 -12.67 -5.45
CA VAL A 270 -18.59 -12.01 -6.31
C VAL A 270 -18.07 -12.92 -7.42
N ASP A 271 -18.04 -14.24 -7.19
CA ASP A 271 -17.61 -15.22 -8.20
C ASP A 271 -18.70 -15.57 -9.22
N LEU A 272 -19.94 -15.12 -8.99
CA LEU A 272 -21.06 -15.34 -9.89
C LEU A 272 -21.27 -14.13 -10.83
N PRO A 273 -21.73 -14.37 -12.08
CA PRO A 273 -22.26 -13.31 -12.94
C PRO A 273 -23.39 -12.53 -12.26
N HIS A 274 -23.55 -11.25 -12.60
CA HIS A 274 -24.52 -10.35 -11.98
C HIS A 274 -25.97 -10.86 -12.00
N ASP A 275 -26.39 -11.52 -13.08
CA ASP A 275 -27.74 -12.07 -13.21
C ASP A 275 -27.96 -13.33 -12.35
N GLU A 276 -26.91 -14.10 -12.09
CA GLU A 276 -26.94 -15.26 -11.20
C GLU A 276 -26.85 -14.84 -9.73
N SER A 277 -25.98 -13.88 -9.40
CA SER A 277 -25.85 -13.36 -8.04
C SER A 277 -27.16 -12.71 -7.56
N GLU A 278 -27.87 -11.98 -8.44
CA GLU A 278 -29.21 -11.47 -8.15
C GLU A 278 -30.23 -12.57 -7.85
N LYS A 279 -30.18 -13.70 -8.58
CA LYS A 279 -31.09 -14.83 -8.33
C LYS A 279 -30.80 -15.43 -6.95
N VAL A 280 -29.52 -15.63 -6.62
CA VAL A 280 -29.11 -16.13 -5.30
C VAL A 280 -29.61 -15.20 -4.19
N ILE A 281 -29.46 -13.88 -4.33
CA ILE A 281 -29.96 -12.90 -3.35
C ILE A 281 -31.48 -12.99 -3.19
N LYS A 282 -32.22 -13.13 -4.30
CA LYS A 282 -33.69 -13.26 -4.30
C LYS A 282 -34.14 -14.58 -3.65
N GLU A 283 -33.43 -15.68 -3.88
CA GLU A 283 -33.74 -17.01 -3.34
C GLU A 283 -33.42 -17.12 -1.84
N THR A 284 -32.26 -16.63 -1.42
CA THR A 284 -31.86 -16.69 0.00
C THR A 284 -32.54 -15.62 0.85
N GLY A 285 -32.99 -14.51 0.24
CA GLY A 285 -33.53 -13.34 0.94
C GLY A 285 -32.48 -12.58 1.75
N ALA A 286 -31.18 -12.87 1.53
CA ALA A 286 -30.06 -12.21 2.19
C ALA A 286 -29.36 -11.27 1.19
N PRO A 287 -29.34 -9.94 1.43
CA PRO A 287 -28.65 -9.02 0.53
C PRO A 287 -27.13 -9.09 0.72
N SER A 288 -26.38 -8.63 -0.28
CA SER A 288 -24.96 -8.29 -0.09
C SER A 288 -24.82 -7.09 0.85
N THR A 289 -23.78 -7.12 1.67
CA THR A 289 -23.37 -6.08 2.62
C THR A 289 -22.10 -5.37 2.17
N LEU A 290 -21.44 -5.84 1.11
CA LEU A 290 -20.15 -5.29 0.66
C LEU A 290 -20.23 -3.79 0.39
N GLU A 291 -21.25 -3.34 -0.33
CA GLU A 291 -21.48 -1.92 -0.61
C GLU A 291 -21.66 -1.09 0.66
N LYS A 292 -22.42 -1.64 1.63
CA LYS A 292 -22.66 -1.00 2.93
C LYS A 292 -21.35 -0.88 3.72
N ILE A 293 -20.49 -1.89 3.68
CA ILE A 293 -19.18 -1.88 4.35
C ILE A 293 -18.27 -0.82 3.74
N ILE A 294 -18.20 -0.72 2.40
CA ILE A 294 -17.40 0.28 1.69
C ILE A 294 -17.88 1.70 2.05
N LEU A 295 -19.19 1.94 1.96
CA LEU A 295 -19.77 3.25 2.31
C LEU A 295 -19.55 3.61 3.78
N ALA A 296 -19.71 2.65 4.69
CA ALA A 296 -19.45 2.87 6.11
C ALA A 296 -17.99 3.24 6.36
N GLY A 297 -17.04 2.53 5.75
CA GLY A 297 -15.61 2.84 5.84
C GLY A 297 -15.27 4.23 5.32
N TYR A 298 -15.81 4.59 4.15
CA TYR A 298 -15.59 5.91 3.55
C TYR A 298 -16.09 7.04 4.45
N ARG A 299 -17.29 6.88 5.04
CA ARG A 299 -17.87 7.85 5.99
C ARG A 299 -17.11 7.89 7.32
N ALA A 300 -16.64 6.75 7.82
CA ALA A 300 -15.86 6.70 9.05
C ALA A 300 -14.56 7.48 8.93
N LEU A 301 -13.94 7.49 7.74
CA LEU A 301 -12.79 8.35 7.42
C LEU A 301 -13.14 9.83 7.25
N GLN A 302 -14.40 10.21 7.46
CA GLN A 302 -14.92 11.57 7.28
C GLN A 302 -14.66 12.11 5.87
N LEU A 303 -14.64 11.19 4.90
CA LEU A 303 -14.52 11.51 3.49
C LEU A 303 -15.90 11.74 2.91
N CYS A 304 -15.92 12.65 1.96
CA CYS A 304 -17.07 13.02 1.18
C CYS A 304 -16.60 13.40 -0.23
N TYR A 305 -17.49 13.62 -1.19
CA TYR A 305 -17.07 14.02 -2.53
C TYR A 305 -18.04 14.96 -3.21
N PHE A 306 -17.50 15.69 -4.20
CA PHE A 306 -18.28 16.46 -5.15
C PHE A 306 -18.05 15.94 -6.57
N PHE A 307 -18.95 16.28 -7.49
CA PHE A 307 -18.84 15.84 -8.88
C PHE A 307 -18.42 16.98 -9.80
N THR A 308 -17.61 16.64 -10.79
CA THR A 308 -17.49 17.39 -12.05
C THR A 308 -18.13 16.56 -13.15
N CYS A 309 -19.00 17.16 -13.97
CA CYS A 309 -19.80 16.45 -14.96
C CYS A 309 -19.72 17.14 -16.32
N GLY A 310 -19.54 16.36 -17.37
CA GLY A 310 -19.56 16.81 -18.75
C GLY A 310 -19.48 15.63 -19.71
N LYS A 311 -19.48 15.91 -21.01
CA LYS A 311 -19.34 14.87 -22.05
C LYS A 311 -17.96 14.22 -22.07
N ASP A 312 -16.95 14.94 -21.60
CA ASP A 312 -15.58 14.42 -21.54
C ASP A 312 -15.40 13.50 -20.33
N GLU A 313 -15.84 13.94 -19.16
CA GLU A 313 -15.65 13.21 -17.90
C GLU A 313 -16.79 13.43 -16.91
N VAL A 314 -17.19 12.36 -16.22
CA VAL A 314 -17.91 12.44 -14.94
C VAL A 314 -16.99 11.87 -13.86
N LYS A 315 -16.66 12.69 -12.86
CA LYS A 315 -15.70 12.34 -11.82
C LYS A 315 -16.15 12.74 -10.42
N ALA A 316 -15.97 11.84 -9.46
CA ALA A 316 -16.20 12.09 -8.04
C ALA A 316 -14.86 12.44 -7.34
N TRP A 317 -14.75 13.69 -6.89
CA TRP A 317 -13.56 14.22 -6.23
C TRP A 317 -13.66 14.08 -4.72
N THR A 318 -12.84 13.20 -4.15
CA THR A 318 -12.77 12.97 -2.70
C THR A 318 -12.18 14.18 -1.97
N ILE A 319 -12.87 14.61 -0.91
CA ILE A 319 -12.50 15.66 0.04
C ILE A 319 -12.86 15.20 1.47
N GLN A 320 -12.38 15.91 2.49
CA GLN A 320 -12.85 15.69 3.86
C GLN A 320 -14.08 16.57 4.15
N ILE A 321 -14.97 16.10 5.02
CA ILE A 321 -16.10 16.89 5.50
C ILE A 321 -15.60 18.21 6.09
N GLY A 322 -16.25 19.32 5.74
CA GLY A 322 -15.83 20.66 6.18
C GLY A 322 -14.82 21.36 5.27
N THR A 323 -14.35 20.69 4.20
CA THR A 323 -13.44 21.31 3.22
C THR A 323 -14.08 22.53 2.55
N LYS A 324 -13.35 23.65 2.50
CA LYS A 324 -13.81 24.89 1.84
C LYS A 324 -13.64 24.81 0.32
N ALA A 325 -14.47 25.55 -0.41
CA ALA A 325 -14.47 25.56 -1.88
C ALA A 325 -13.09 25.78 -2.52
N PRO A 326 -12.21 26.69 -2.04
CA PRO A 326 -10.87 26.84 -2.62
C PRO A 326 -10.01 25.60 -2.50
N HIS A 327 -10.02 24.94 -1.34
CA HIS A 327 -9.25 23.71 -1.10
C HIS A 327 -9.81 22.52 -1.89
N ALA A 328 -11.15 22.46 -2.07
CA ALA A 328 -11.78 21.49 -2.94
C ALA A 328 -11.37 21.70 -4.40
N ALA A 329 -11.33 22.94 -4.87
CA ALA A 329 -10.83 23.30 -6.21
C ALA A 329 -9.37 22.88 -6.43
N GLY A 330 -8.54 23.07 -5.38
CA GLY A 330 -7.14 22.64 -5.36
C GLY A 330 -6.92 21.16 -5.62
N ARG A 331 -7.94 20.31 -5.35
CA ARG A 331 -7.89 18.88 -5.66
C ARG A 331 -7.96 18.59 -7.14
N ILE A 332 -8.63 19.44 -7.92
CA ILE A 332 -8.62 19.35 -9.38
C ILE A 332 -7.29 19.84 -9.91
N HIS A 333 -6.91 21.06 -9.51
CA HIS A 333 -5.63 21.65 -9.88
C HIS A 333 -5.21 22.73 -8.89
N THR A 334 -3.93 22.78 -8.53
CA THR A 334 -3.41 23.75 -7.55
C THR A 334 -3.60 25.22 -7.96
N ASP A 335 -3.71 25.50 -9.26
CA ASP A 335 -3.98 26.86 -9.76
C ASP A 335 -5.42 27.31 -9.47
N PHE A 336 -6.39 26.40 -9.42
CA PHE A 336 -7.76 26.76 -9.04
C PHE A 336 -7.86 27.22 -7.59
N GLU A 337 -7.03 26.66 -6.70
CA GLU A 337 -6.96 27.09 -5.31
C GLU A 337 -6.30 28.47 -5.18
N LYS A 338 -5.15 28.66 -5.82
CA LYS A 338 -4.41 29.94 -5.77
C LYS A 338 -5.18 31.08 -6.42
N GLY A 339 -5.79 30.80 -7.57
CA GLY A 339 -6.58 31.73 -8.37
C GLY A 339 -8.07 31.75 -8.02
N PHE A 340 -8.48 31.15 -6.90
CA PHE A 340 -9.90 30.99 -6.59
C PHE A 340 -10.63 32.33 -6.51
N ILE A 341 -11.63 32.50 -7.38
CA ILE A 341 -12.56 33.63 -7.37
C ILE A 341 -13.87 33.18 -6.71
N MET A 342 -14.47 32.15 -7.27
CA MET A 342 -15.81 31.68 -6.97
C MET A 342 -15.98 30.26 -7.53
N ALA A 343 -16.94 29.54 -7.00
CA ALA A 343 -17.34 28.24 -7.52
C ALA A 343 -18.84 28.24 -7.86
N GLU A 344 -19.18 27.70 -9.01
CA GLU A 344 -20.57 27.62 -9.48
C GLU A 344 -21.18 26.27 -9.12
N VAL A 345 -22.26 26.26 -8.33
CA VAL A 345 -22.75 25.06 -7.61
C VAL A 345 -24.26 24.86 -7.71
N MET A 346 -24.71 23.65 -8.00
CA MET A 346 -26.11 23.21 -8.19
C MET A 346 -26.41 21.86 -7.52
N LYS A 347 -27.43 21.68 -6.68
CA LYS A 347 -27.61 20.38 -5.96
C LYS A 347 -27.91 19.17 -6.85
N TYR A 348 -27.55 17.97 -6.39
CA TYR A 348 -27.90 16.71 -7.06
C TYR A 348 -29.40 16.61 -7.26
N ASP A 349 -30.15 16.79 -6.18
CA ASP A 349 -31.61 16.69 -6.18
C ASP A 349 -32.22 17.72 -7.13
N ASP A 350 -31.70 18.96 -7.13
CA ASP A 350 -32.14 20.01 -8.04
C ASP A 350 -31.84 19.64 -9.51
N PHE A 351 -30.66 19.10 -9.79
CA PHE A 351 -30.30 18.63 -11.13
C PHE A 351 -31.16 17.44 -11.58
N LYS A 352 -31.42 16.49 -10.69
CA LYS A 352 -32.25 15.31 -10.97
C LYS A 352 -33.71 15.71 -11.20
N GLU A 353 -34.22 16.68 -10.46
CA GLU A 353 -35.59 17.20 -10.58
C GLU A 353 -35.80 17.94 -11.91
N HIS A 354 -34.84 18.78 -12.30
CA HIS A 354 -34.99 19.67 -13.48
C HIS A 354 -34.36 19.10 -14.76
N GLY A 355 -33.56 18.05 -14.66
CA GLY A 355 -33.05 17.23 -15.77
C GLY A 355 -31.90 17.84 -16.58
N ASN A 356 -31.72 19.16 -16.62
CA ASN A 356 -30.57 19.78 -17.28
C ASN A 356 -30.13 21.08 -16.59
N GLU A 357 -28.88 21.49 -16.82
CA GLU A 357 -28.26 22.65 -16.16
C GLU A 357 -28.99 23.97 -16.47
N HIS A 358 -29.47 24.16 -17.70
CA HIS A 358 -30.20 25.36 -18.09
C HIS A 358 -31.50 25.52 -17.29
N ALA A 359 -32.22 24.42 -17.05
CA ALA A 359 -33.43 24.41 -16.25
C ALA A 359 -33.14 24.73 -14.78
N VAL A 360 -32.09 24.14 -14.20
CA VAL A 360 -31.65 24.46 -12.82
C VAL A 360 -31.27 25.94 -12.67
N LYS A 361 -30.61 26.50 -13.69
CA LYS A 361 -30.23 27.92 -13.72
C LYS A 361 -31.44 28.84 -13.87
N ALA A 362 -32.43 28.46 -14.66
CA ALA A 362 -33.69 29.21 -14.81
C ALA A 362 -34.48 29.29 -13.50
N GLU A 363 -34.44 28.22 -12.69
CA GLU A 363 -35.06 28.16 -11.36
C GLU A 363 -34.24 28.84 -10.25
N GLY A 364 -33.10 29.46 -10.59
CA GLY A 364 -32.25 30.16 -9.61
C GLY A 364 -31.57 29.24 -8.59
N LYS A 365 -31.55 27.93 -8.85
CA LYS A 365 -30.92 26.91 -8.00
C LYS A 365 -29.43 26.70 -8.33
N TYR A 366 -28.93 27.38 -9.37
CA TYR A 366 -27.52 27.46 -9.73
C TYR A 366 -26.84 28.62 -8.98
N ARG A 367 -26.02 28.29 -7.99
CA ARG A 367 -25.49 29.22 -6.99
C ARG A 367 -24.04 29.57 -7.25
N GLN A 368 -23.68 30.79 -6.90
CA GLN A 368 -22.33 31.29 -6.98
C GLN A 368 -21.75 31.42 -5.57
N GLN A 369 -20.73 30.62 -5.26
CA GLN A 369 -20.19 30.46 -3.91
C GLN A 369 -18.78 31.01 -3.79
N GLY A 370 -18.57 31.81 -2.74
CA GLY A 370 -17.27 32.42 -2.44
C GLY A 370 -16.35 31.54 -1.58
N LYS A 371 -15.20 32.10 -1.19
CA LYS A 371 -14.11 31.39 -0.47
C LYS A 371 -14.52 30.72 0.85
N ASN A 372 -15.54 31.27 1.54
CA ASN A 372 -15.97 30.77 2.84
C ASN A 372 -16.98 29.62 2.75
N TYR A 373 -17.43 29.28 1.55
CA TYR A 373 -18.36 28.17 1.33
C TYR A 373 -17.71 26.84 1.70
N THR A 374 -18.41 26.06 2.52
CA THR A 374 -18.05 24.67 2.82
C THR A 374 -18.68 23.80 1.75
N VAL A 375 -17.88 22.94 1.12
CA VAL A 375 -18.41 21.97 0.16
C VAL A 375 -19.21 20.92 0.93
N GLU A 376 -20.44 20.72 0.49
CA GLU A 376 -21.38 19.76 1.07
C GLU A 376 -21.41 18.51 0.19
N ASP A 377 -21.47 17.34 0.82
CA ASP A 377 -21.76 16.06 0.15
C ASP A 377 -23.19 15.63 0.47
N ASP A 378 -23.87 15.11 -0.53
CA ASP A 378 -25.27 14.74 -0.52
C ASP A 378 -25.49 13.22 -0.35
N MET A 379 -24.76 12.60 0.57
CA MET A 379 -24.92 11.18 0.88
C MET A 379 -26.17 10.96 1.76
N SER A 380 -27.37 11.21 1.23
CA SER A 380 -28.62 10.88 1.93
C SER A 380 -28.84 9.36 1.90
N TRP A 381 -28.55 8.66 3.00
CA TRP A 381 -29.01 7.29 3.23
C TRP A 381 -29.83 7.29 4.52
N ASN A 382 -31.11 6.88 4.44
CA ASN A 382 -32.01 6.82 5.59
C ASN A 382 -31.48 5.82 6.61
N SER A 383 -30.85 6.33 7.68
CA SER A 383 -30.30 5.54 8.79
C SER A 383 -31.37 5.02 9.77
N GLN A 384 -32.65 5.07 9.41
CA GLN A 384 -33.73 4.65 10.29
C GLN A 384 -33.85 3.13 10.44
N ASP A 385 -33.20 2.35 9.58
CA ASP A 385 -33.07 0.92 9.77
C ASP A 385 -31.68 0.58 10.34
N PHE A 386 -31.68 0.27 11.64
CA PHE A 386 -30.60 -0.33 12.46
C PHE A 386 -29.75 0.61 13.35
N PHE A 387 -30.24 0.75 14.60
CA PHE A 387 -29.58 1.08 15.88
C PHE A 387 -28.53 2.22 15.95
N SER A 388 -29.08 3.41 16.25
CA SER A 388 -28.62 4.51 17.13
C SER A 388 -27.22 5.14 16.99
N SER A 389 -27.27 6.37 16.46
CA SER A 389 -26.66 7.62 16.98
C SER A 389 -25.15 7.64 17.21
N SER A 390 -24.41 7.86 16.12
CA SER A 390 -23.16 8.61 16.18
C SER A 390 -23.47 10.11 16.36
N PRO A 391 -22.76 10.85 17.25
CA PRO A 391 -22.99 12.27 17.50
C PRO A 391 -22.58 13.20 16.33
N TYR A 392 -22.11 12.66 15.20
CA TYR A 392 -21.64 13.44 14.05
C TYR A 392 -22.71 13.73 12.98
N ASN A 393 -23.97 13.30 13.18
CA ASN A 393 -25.07 13.64 12.27
C ASN A 393 -25.68 15.00 12.61
N GLN A 394 -25.05 16.08 12.15
CA GLN A 394 -25.76 17.34 11.91
C GLN A 394 -26.22 17.38 10.46
N GLN A 395 -27.52 17.62 10.28
CA GLN A 395 -28.18 17.73 8.99
C GLN A 395 -27.62 18.92 8.20
N TYR A 396 -27.04 18.65 7.03
CA TYR A 396 -26.63 19.67 6.06
C TYR A 396 -27.17 19.26 4.68
N THR A 397 -27.89 20.17 4.04
CA THR A 397 -28.62 19.95 2.77
C THR A 397 -27.84 20.53 1.59
N GLY A 398 -27.53 19.71 0.56
CA GLY A 398 -26.29 19.70 -0.26
C GLY A 398 -26.09 20.64 -1.47
N SER A 399 -25.22 20.22 -2.42
CA SER A 399 -24.86 20.86 -3.72
C SER A 399 -24.01 19.93 -4.67
N ILE A 400 -24.00 20.12 -6.01
CA ILE A 400 -23.28 19.39 -7.10
C ILE A 400 -22.77 20.36 -8.22
N SER A 401 -21.74 19.97 -8.96
CA SER A 401 -21.03 20.77 -9.98
C SER A 401 -20.26 21.95 -9.41
N TYR A 402 -19.02 22.10 -9.84
CA TYR A 402 -18.17 23.23 -9.49
C TYR A 402 -17.37 23.61 -10.72
N ASP A 403 -17.85 24.61 -11.46
CA ASP A 403 -17.01 25.28 -12.46
C ASP A 403 -16.18 26.37 -11.77
N PHE A 404 -14.85 26.23 -11.85
CA PHE A 404 -13.89 27.15 -11.26
C PHE A 404 -13.31 28.07 -12.35
N GLN A 405 -13.66 29.35 -12.34
CA GLN A 405 -13.21 30.29 -13.36
C GLN A 405 -11.82 30.91 -13.05
N GLN A 406 -10.95 30.97 -14.06
CA GLN A 406 -9.75 31.82 -14.12
C GLN A 406 -9.82 32.74 -15.36
N GLN A 407 -9.37 34.00 -15.27
CA GLN A 407 -9.26 34.87 -16.45
C GLN A 407 -8.09 34.43 -17.33
N GLN A 408 -8.37 33.85 -18.50
CA GLN A 408 -7.38 33.67 -19.56
C GLN A 408 -7.43 34.86 -20.54
N GLN A 409 -6.32 35.58 -20.69
CA GLN A 409 -6.06 36.41 -21.87
C GLN A 409 -5.19 35.59 -22.83
N GLN A 410 -5.75 35.14 -23.95
CA GLN A 410 -5.01 34.56 -25.08
C GLN A 410 -4.96 35.56 -26.24
N PRO A 411 -3.92 35.46 -27.10
CA PRO A 411 -4.14 35.58 -28.53
C PRO A 411 -3.80 34.28 -29.28
N GLN A 412 -4.66 33.97 -30.25
CA GLN A 412 -4.71 32.81 -31.13
C GLN A 412 -3.51 32.69 -32.09
N GLN A 413 -3.11 31.46 -32.42
CA GLN A 413 -2.66 31.11 -33.79
C GLN A 413 -3.13 29.70 -34.20
N ASN A 414 -3.84 29.66 -35.33
CA ASN A 414 -4.31 28.49 -36.08
C ASN A 414 -3.15 27.66 -36.63
N TYR A 415 -3.33 26.33 -36.80
CA TYR A 415 -3.08 25.63 -38.07
C TYR A 415 -3.82 24.28 -38.12
N SER A 416 -4.52 24.08 -39.23
CA SER A 416 -5.22 22.88 -39.69
C SER A 416 -4.28 21.93 -40.46
N LEU A 417 -4.55 20.62 -40.46
CA LEU A 417 -4.56 19.73 -41.65
C LEU A 417 -4.89 18.26 -41.28
N SER A 418 -5.31 17.51 -42.28
CA SER A 418 -6.27 16.38 -42.33
C SER A 418 -5.66 15.00 -42.71
N GLN A 419 -6.16 13.90 -42.09
CA GLN A 419 -6.51 12.53 -42.59
C GLN A 419 -5.52 11.72 -43.50
N PRO A 420 -5.72 10.40 -43.82
CA PRO A 420 -6.21 9.19 -43.10
C PRO A 420 -5.39 7.87 -43.31
N TYR A 421 -5.76 6.81 -42.56
CA TYR A 421 -5.68 5.31 -42.70
C TYR A 421 -4.86 4.56 -43.79
N THR A 422 -4.28 3.40 -43.40
CA THR A 422 -4.49 2.06 -44.06
C THR A 422 -4.08 0.86 -43.16
N GLN A 423 -4.90 -0.21 -43.18
CA GLN A 423 -4.70 -1.56 -42.63
C GLN A 423 -3.92 -2.48 -43.59
N TYR A 424 -3.29 -3.54 -43.09
CA TYR A 424 -3.07 -4.80 -43.83
C TYR A 424 -3.07 -6.03 -42.90
N SER A 425 -3.74 -7.09 -43.38
CA SER A 425 -3.84 -8.45 -42.83
C SER A 425 -2.98 -9.41 -43.67
N ASN A 426 -2.55 -10.55 -43.12
CA ASN A 426 -2.70 -11.88 -43.76
C ASN A 426 -2.17 -13.08 -42.94
N ASP A 427 -2.95 -14.15 -43.08
CA ASP A 427 -2.99 -15.51 -42.52
C ASP A 427 -1.82 -16.51 -42.73
N ASN A 428 -1.74 -17.45 -41.77
CA ASN A 428 -1.60 -18.94 -41.80
C ASN A 428 -0.58 -19.69 -42.69
N PHE A 429 0.14 -20.66 -42.08
CA PHE A 429 0.29 -22.05 -42.59
C PHE A 429 0.91 -23.03 -41.55
N ILE A 430 0.35 -24.25 -41.40
CA ILE A 430 0.91 -25.48 -40.78
C ILE A 430 0.69 -26.63 -41.78
N PRO A 431 1.53 -27.70 -41.85
CA PRO A 431 1.20 -28.98 -41.18
C PRO A 431 2.41 -29.83 -40.67
N SER A 432 2.16 -30.75 -39.71
CA SER A 432 3.07 -31.81 -39.16
C SER A 432 3.06 -33.12 -40.01
N PRO A 433 3.48 -34.34 -39.56
CA PRO A 433 4.39 -34.83 -38.48
C PRO A 433 5.35 -35.99 -38.92
N TYR A 434 6.34 -36.42 -38.10
CA TYR A 434 6.91 -37.79 -38.17
C TYR A 434 7.43 -38.31 -36.81
N ASN A 435 7.08 -39.56 -36.50
CA ASN A 435 7.45 -40.39 -35.33
C ASN A 435 8.66 -41.29 -35.65
N PHE A 436 9.50 -41.60 -34.66
CA PHE A 436 10.29 -42.84 -34.65
C PHE A 436 10.54 -43.36 -33.23
N ASN A 437 10.19 -44.63 -33.00
CA ASN A 437 10.43 -45.42 -31.78
C ASN A 437 11.81 -46.09 -31.84
N SER A 438 12.49 -46.21 -30.70
CA SER A 438 13.36 -47.37 -30.42
C SER A 438 13.43 -47.66 -28.92
N GLN A 439 13.42 -48.95 -28.60
CA GLN A 439 13.23 -49.56 -27.29
C GLN A 439 14.53 -50.22 -26.79
N VAL A 440 14.73 -50.18 -25.45
CA VAL A 440 15.26 -51.25 -24.56
C VAL A 440 16.79 -51.46 -24.42
N ASN A 441 17.33 -51.13 -23.24
CA ASN A 441 17.86 -52.03 -22.17
C ASN A 441 18.71 -51.24 -21.14
N ASN A 442 18.23 -51.03 -19.90
CA ASN A 442 18.46 -51.80 -18.66
C ASN A 442 19.84 -51.63 -17.98
N ASN A 443 19.87 -50.91 -16.84
CA ASN A 443 20.22 -51.52 -15.54
C ASN A 443 19.83 -50.63 -14.33
N GLN A 444 19.22 -51.30 -13.35
CA GLN A 444 18.69 -50.88 -12.04
C GLN A 444 19.78 -50.26 -11.12
N PHE A 445 19.50 -49.52 -10.03
CA PHE A 445 18.95 -50.02 -8.76
C PHE A 445 18.66 -48.89 -7.74
N TYR A 446 17.51 -49.05 -7.05
CA TYR A 446 17.21 -48.81 -5.62
C TYR A 446 17.16 -47.40 -4.98
N TYR A 447 15.95 -47.06 -4.49
CA TYR A 447 15.69 -46.24 -3.31
C TYR A 447 15.78 -47.10 -2.02
N PRO A 448 15.92 -46.49 -0.84
CA PRO A 448 15.01 -46.89 0.24
C PRO A 448 14.39 -45.73 1.02
N ASN A 449 13.13 -45.92 1.37
CA ASN A 449 12.32 -45.12 2.27
C ASN A 449 12.45 -45.62 3.73
N HIS A 450 12.43 -44.64 4.64
CA HIS A 450 11.90 -44.61 6.03
C HIS A 450 12.47 -45.55 7.11
N TYR A 451 12.73 -45.02 8.31
CA TYR A 451 12.00 -45.29 9.58
C TYR A 451 12.58 -44.47 10.75
N ILE A 452 11.70 -43.99 11.64
CA ILE A 452 11.99 -43.31 12.91
C ILE A 452 12.22 -44.36 14.02
N SER A 453 13.11 -44.10 14.99
CA SER A 453 13.01 -44.63 16.36
C SER A 453 13.84 -43.82 17.40
N PRO A 454 13.48 -43.87 18.70
CA PRO A 454 13.67 -42.79 19.68
C PRO A 454 14.76 -43.08 20.73
N THR A 455 15.44 -42.05 21.27
CA THR A 455 15.78 -41.83 22.70
C THR A 455 16.80 -40.69 22.93
N ALA A 456 16.66 -40.04 24.09
CA ALA A 456 17.65 -39.27 24.87
C ALA A 456 17.90 -37.77 24.55
N THR A 457 17.29 -36.95 25.40
CA THR A 457 17.56 -35.56 25.79
C THR A 457 18.96 -34.99 25.54
N SER A 458 19.02 -33.91 24.75
CA SER A 458 19.86 -32.72 25.02
C SER A 458 19.27 -31.50 24.27
N ASN A 459 19.28 -30.36 24.93
CA ASN A 459 18.77 -29.07 24.43
C ASN A 459 19.45 -28.66 23.11
N GLN A 460 18.67 -28.32 22.07
CA GLN A 460 19.11 -27.43 21.00
C GLN A 460 17.96 -26.50 20.59
N ASN A 461 18.22 -25.21 20.76
CA ASN A 461 17.47 -24.10 20.19
C ASN A 461 17.64 -24.09 18.66
N ASP A 462 16.71 -23.41 18.00
CA ASP A 462 16.85 -22.75 16.69
C ASP A 462 16.97 -23.65 15.44
N ASP A 463 15.83 -23.96 14.81
CA ASP A 463 15.72 -24.35 13.40
C ASP A 463 14.53 -23.62 12.74
N GLU A 464 14.41 -22.31 12.98
CA GLU A 464 13.61 -21.41 12.15
C GLU A 464 14.59 -20.50 11.41
N PRO A 465 14.56 -20.44 10.06
CA PRO A 465 15.51 -19.63 9.32
C PRO A 465 15.33 -18.16 9.70
N PRO A 466 16.41 -17.39 9.90
CA PRO A 466 16.33 -16.00 10.34
C PRO A 466 15.44 -15.18 9.40
N LEU A 467 14.61 -14.28 9.96
CA LEU A 467 13.64 -13.38 9.28
C LEU A 467 14.10 -12.70 7.97
N LEU A 468 15.42 -12.57 7.77
CA LEU A 468 16.01 -11.95 6.58
C LEU A 468 16.11 -12.94 5.42
N GLU A 469 16.25 -14.23 5.71
CA GLU A 469 16.22 -15.32 4.73
C GLU A 469 14.80 -15.52 4.18
N GLU A 470 13.76 -15.27 4.99
CA GLU A 470 12.35 -15.17 4.53
C GLU A 470 12.09 -13.98 3.60
N LEU A 471 12.86 -12.89 3.73
CA LEU A 471 12.84 -11.72 2.83
C LEU A 471 13.71 -11.93 1.57
N GLY A 472 14.30 -13.12 1.39
CA GLY A 472 15.21 -13.43 0.29
C GLY A 472 16.63 -12.86 0.45
N ILE A 473 16.99 -12.37 1.64
CA ILE A 473 18.31 -11.82 1.98
C ILE A 473 19.08 -12.84 2.80
N ASN A 474 19.80 -13.72 2.10
CA ASN A 474 20.63 -14.73 2.75
C ASN A 474 22.04 -14.18 3.02
N PHE A 475 22.33 -13.82 4.29
CA PHE A 475 23.61 -13.21 4.68
C PHE A 475 24.81 -14.11 4.45
N ASP A 476 24.67 -15.43 4.62
CA ASP A 476 25.76 -16.37 4.38
C ASP A 476 26.10 -16.41 2.89
N HIS A 477 25.09 -16.37 2.02
CA HIS A 477 25.26 -16.31 0.57
C HIS A 477 25.83 -14.97 0.10
N ILE A 478 25.35 -13.85 0.66
CA ILE A 478 25.93 -12.52 0.43
C ILE A 478 27.41 -12.53 0.79
N PHE A 479 27.77 -13.05 1.96
CA PHE A 479 29.15 -13.12 2.42
C PHE A 479 30.01 -14.04 1.54
N LYS A 480 29.49 -15.21 1.14
CA LYS A 480 30.17 -16.14 0.22
C LYS A 480 30.42 -15.51 -1.15
N LYS A 481 29.41 -14.87 -1.76
CA LYS A 481 29.55 -14.17 -3.05
C LYS A 481 30.53 -12.99 -2.94
N THR A 482 30.42 -12.17 -1.91
CA THR A 482 31.35 -11.06 -1.64
C THR A 482 32.79 -11.56 -1.47
N LYS A 483 33.00 -12.64 -0.71
CA LYS A 483 34.32 -13.26 -0.53
C LYS A 483 34.88 -13.85 -1.82
N SER A 484 34.02 -14.44 -2.66
CA SER A 484 34.42 -14.93 -4.00
C SER A 484 34.84 -13.80 -4.93
N VAL A 485 34.23 -12.62 -4.82
CA VAL A 485 34.65 -11.44 -5.60
C VAL A 485 35.96 -10.87 -5.08
N LEU A 486 36.15 -10.81 -3.76
CA LEU A 486 37.37 -10.32 -3.13
C LEU A 486 38.58 -11.25 -3.30
N ASN A 487 38.37 -12.52 -3.63
CA ASN A 487 39.45 -13.46 -3.94
C ASN A 487 39.27 -14.06 -5.34
N PRO A 488 39.81 -13.45 -6.41
CA PRO A 488 39.65 -13.94 -7.78
C PRO A 488 40.26 -15.34 -7.99
N PHE A 489 41.14 -15.79 -7.09
CA PHE A 489 41.79 -17.10 -7.15
C PHE A 489 41.02 -18.21 -6.42
N ALA A 490 40.04 -17.89 -5.56
CA ALA A 490 39.22 -18.90 -4.87
C ALA A 490 38.30 -19.64 -5.85
N ILE A 491 38.09 -20.95 -5.65
CA ILE A 491 37.14 -21.76 -6.43
C ILE A 491 35.73 -21.44 -5.89
N PRO A 492 34.83 -20.85 -6.68
CA PRO A 492 33.45 -20.58 -6.26
C PRO A 492 32.67 -21.87 -6.00
N ASP A 493 31.79 -21.85 -5.01
CA ASP A 493 30.88 -22.94 -4.68
C ASP A 493 29.78 -23.10 -5.75
N LEU A 494 29.41 -24.33 -6.09
CA LEU A 494 28.39 -24.64 -7.12
C LEU A 494 26.98 -24.23 -6.70
N SER A 495 26.75 -24.00 -5.40
CA SER A 495 25.49 -23.51 -4.82
C SER A 495 25.14 -22.05 -5.21
N ILE A 496 26.05 -21.33 -5.89
CA ILE A 496 25.88 -19.92 -6.25
C ILE A 496 24.79 -19.68 -7.32
N ARG A 497 24.43 -20.69 -8.11
CA ARG A 497 23.41 -20.58 -9.17
C ARG A 497 21.98 -20.49 -8.62
N ASP A 498 21.70 -21.18 -7.51
CA ASP A 498 20.33 -21.42 -7.05
C ASP A 498 19.79 -20.27 -6.19
N ASP A 499 20.64 -19.29 -5.84
CA ASP A 499 20.27 -18.14 -5.05
C ASP A 499 20.51 -16.82 -5.79
N ILE A 500 19.43 -16.07 -6.03
CA ILE A 500 19.40 -14.82 -6.81
C ILE A 500 19.28 -13.63 -5.85
N ASP A 501 20.27 -13.43 -4.98
CA ASP A 501 20.34 -12.21 -4.16
C ASP A 501 20.55 -10.95 -5.01
N LEU A 502 19.72 -9.94 -4.76
CA LEU A 502 19.83 -8.60 -5.34
C LEU A 502 20.15 -7.52 -4.29
N ALA A 503 20.11 -7.85 -2.99
CA ALA A 503 20.34 -6.90 -1.92
C ALA A 503 21.80 -6.44 -1.85
N GLY A 504 22.77 -7.37 -1.92
CA GLY A 504 24.20 -7.06 -1.96
C GLY A 504 24.60 -6.17 -3.16
N PRO A 505 24.24 -6.54 -4.40
CA PRO A 505 24.44 -5.73 -5.61
C PRO A 505 23.90 -4.30 -5.48
N LEU A 506 22.70 -4.15 -4.94
CA LEU A 506 22.06 -2.84 -4.76
C LEU A 506 22.84 -1.99 -3.76
N ILE A 507 23.29 -2.57 -2.64
CA ILE A 507 24.13 -1.88 -1.65
C ILE A 507 25.43 -1.39 -2.29
N PHE A 508 26.14 -2.23 -3.05
CA PHE A 508 27.39 -1.82 -3.70
C PHE A 508 27.18 -0.73 -4.75
N CYS A 509 26.08 -0.79 -5.51
CA CYS A 509 25.71 0.24 -6.46
C CYS A 509 25.42 1.59 -5.76
N LEU A 510 24.70 1.57 -4.63
CA LEU A 510 24.44 2.77 -3.83
C LEU A 510 25.72 3.36 -3.24
N ILE A 511 26.63 2.53 -2.72
CA ILE A 511 27.92 3.00 -2.20
C ILE A 511 28.77 3.60 -3.33
N PHE A 512 28.77 2.99 -4.52
CA PHE A 512 29.44 3.54 -5.70
C PHE A 512 28.85 4.89 -6.14
N ALA A 513 27.51 5.00 -6.19
CA ALA A 513 26.85 6.25 -6.54
C ALA A 513 27.14 7.35 -5.50
N PHE A 514 27.17 6.99 -4.23
CA PHE A 514 27.53 7.89 -3.14
C PHE A 514 29.00 8.34 -3.22
N SER A 515 29.93 7.44 -3.55
CA SER A 515 31.34 7.81 -3.71
C SER A 515 31.55 8.76 -4.89
N LEU A 516 30.86 8.56 -6.01
CA LEU A 516 30.88 9.50 -7.14
C LEU A 516 30.28 10.87 -6.79
N LEU A 517 29.23 10.89 -5.95
CA LEU A 517 28.63 12.12 -5.45
C LEU A 517 29.63 12.95 -4.63
N LEU A 518 30.51 12.32 -3.86
CA LEU A 518 31.59 13.01 -3.12
C LEU A 518 32.59 13.73 -4.03
N PHE A 519 32.72 13.33 -5.30
CA PHE A 519 33.52 14.04 -6.30
C PHE A 519 32.79 15.22 -6.97
N GLY A 520 31.52 15.47 -6.63
CA GLY A 520 30.68 16.46 -7.29
C GLY A 520 30.24 16.07 -8.72
N LYS A 521 30.47 14.81 -9.11
CA LYS A 521 30.12 14.27 -10.43
C LYS A 521 28.74 13.61 -10.37
N ILE A 522 27.69 14.31 -10.77
CA ILE A 522 26.31 13.79 -10.77
C ILE A 522 26.07 12.98 -12.05
N HIS A 523 26.38 11.68 -12.00
CA HIS A 523 26.19 10.75 -13.15
C HIS A 523 25.13 9.66 -12.90
N PHE A 524 24.15 9.89 -12.02
CA PHE A 524 23.17 8.86 -11.64
C PHE A 524 22.43 8.26 -12.85
N GLY A 525 22.00 9.11 -13.80
CA GLY A 525 21.34 8.65 -15.03
C GLY A 525 22.25 7.84 -15.95
N TYR A 526 23.54 8.20 -16.06
CA TYR A 526 24.52 7.45 -16.86
C TYR A 526 24.82 6.09 -16.23
N VAL A 527 25.03 6.05 -14.92
CA VAL A 527 25.24 4.80 -14.16
C VAL A 527 24.05 3.87 -14.38
N TYR A 528 22.82 4.36 -14.19
CA TYR A 528 21.61 3.57 -14.43
C TYR A 528 21.49 3.06 -15.88
N GLY A 529 21.76 3.93 -16.86
CA GLY A 529 21.72 3.55 -18.28
C GLY A 529 22.76 2.50 -18.66
N ILE A 530 24.00 2.64 -18.18
CA ILE A 530 25.10 1.70 -18.45
C ILE A 530 24.86 0.36 -17.76
N VAL A 531 24.40 0.35 -16.49
CA VAL A 531 24.05 -0.88 -15.77
C VAL A 531 22.95 -1.62 -16.54
N THR A 532 21.90 -0.91 -16.95
CA THR A 532 20.75 -1.50 -17.66
C THR A 532 21.18 -2.08 -19.00
N LEU A 533 21.79 -1.26 -19.87
CA LEU A 533 22.24 -1.69 -21.20
C LEU A 533 23.28 -2.82 -21.13
N GLY A 534 24.25 -2.70 -20.22
CA GLY A 534 25.31 -3.69 -20.04
C GLY A 534 24.78 -5.03 -19.53
N THR A 535 23.79 -5.01 -18.63
CA THR A 535 23.13 -6.23 -18.17
C THR A 535 22.34 -6.90 -19.30
N PHE A 536 21.54 -6.14 -20.06
CA PHE A 536 20.80 -6.69 -21.20
C PHE A 536 21.73 -7.29 -22.27
N GLY A 537 22.83 -6.59 -22.58
CA GLY A 537 23.85 -7.07 -23.52
C GLY A 537 24.52 -8.35 -23.02
N MET A 538 24.92 -8.40 -21.74
CA MET A 538 25.52 -9.59 -21.13
C MET A 538 24.54 -10.76 -21.07
N TYR A 539 23.28 -10.51 -20.73
CA TYR A 539 22.23 -11.53 -20.71
C TYR A 539 22.03 -12.16 -22.08
N GLY A 540 21.91 -11.34 -23.14
CA GLY A 540 21.79 -11.84 -24.51
C GLY A 540 23.01 -12.64 -24.96
N LEU A 541 24.21 -12.14 -24.68
CA LEU A 541 25.46 -12.80 -25.05
C LEU A 541 25.66 -14.13 -24.32
N LEU A 542 25.39 -14.18 -23.01
CA LEU A 542 25.50 -15.40 -22.21
C LEU A 542 24.49 -16.46 -22.65
N ASN A 543 23.25 -16.08 -22.96
CA ASN A 543 22.25 -17.02 -23.47
C ASN A 543 22.51 -17.48 -24.91
N LEU A 544 23.22 -16.68 -25.71
CA LEU A 544 23.69 -17.11 -27.04
C LEU A 544 24.84 -18.11 -26.95
N MET A 545 25.69 -17.97 -25.93
CA MET A 545 26.86 -18.84 -25.71
C MET A 545 26.55 -20.10 -24.88
N ALA A 546 25.48 -20.08 -24.09
CA ALA A 546 25.06 -21.21 -23.27
C ALA A 546 24.46 -22.34 -24.12
N SER A 547 24.66 -23.59 -23.70
CA SER A 547 23.99 -24.74 -24.30
C SER A 547 22.49 -24.74 -23.97
N SER A 548 21.66 -25.36 -24.82
CA SER A 548 20.18 -25.31 -24.78
C SER A 548 19.55 -25.70 -23.44
N ASP A 549 20.26 -26.47 -22.60
CA ASP A 549 19.76 -26.95 -21.31
C ASP A 549 20.20 -26.08 -20.12
N LYS A 550 20.94 -24.99 -20.33
CA LYS A 550 21.52 -24.14 -19.28
C LYS A 550 21.36 -22.64 -19.55
N SER A 551 20.14 -22.19 -19.84
CA SER A 551 19.82 -20.76 -19.92
C SER A 551 20.01 -20.06 -18.57
N CYS A 552 20.52 -18.83 -18.59
CA CYS A 552 20.66 -17.98 -17.41
C CYS A 552 19.46 -17.02 -17.27
N SER A 553 19.09 -16.66 -16.04
CA SER A 553 18.06 -15.63 -15.80
C SER A 553 18.67 -14.23 -15.84
N GLY A 554 17.91 -13.22 -16.24
CA GLY A 554 18.38 -11.83 -16.26
C GLY A 554 18.78 -11.33 -14.87
N LEU A 555 18.03 -11.74 -13.84
CA LEU A 555 18.31 -11.39 -12.45
C LEU A 555 19.64 -11.99 -11.94
N PHE A 556 20.00 -13.19 -12.40
CA PHE A 556 21.30 -13.78 -12.10
C PHE A 556 22.45 -12.95 -12.69
N VAL A 557 22.30 -12.45 -13.92
CA VAL A 557 23.30 -11.58 -14.56
C VAL A 557 23.45 -10.27 -13.79
N ILE A 558 22.34 -9.66 -13.37
CA ILE A 558 22.34 -8.45 -12.52
C ILE A 558 23.08 -8.73 -11.21
N SER A 559 22.77 -9.85 -10.55
CA SER A 559 23.39 -10.23 -9.28
C SER A 559 24.91 -10.35 -9.43
N VAL A 560 25.40 -11.17 -10.36
CA VAL A 560 26.84 -11.39 -10.57
C VAL A 560 27.57 -10.10 -10.96
N LEU A 561 27.04 -9.31 -11.89
CA LEU A 561 27.66 -8.05 -12.29
C LEU A 561 27.71 -7.03 -11.15
N GLY A 562 26.65 -6.93 -10.35
CA GLY A 562 26.61 -5.99 -9.24
C GLY A 562 27.51 -6.38 -8.08
N TYR A 563 27.65 -7.67 -7.76
CA TYR A 563 28.64 -8.14 -6.77
C TYR A 563 30.07 -7.84 -7.22
N CYS A 564 30.36 -8.08 -8.50
CA CYS A 564 31.67 -7.82 -9.08
C CYS A 564 32.00 -6.33 -9.26
N LEU A 565 31.07 -5.41 -8.96
CA LEU A 565 31.34 -3.97 -8.87
C LEU A 565 32.13 -3.59 -7.60
N LEU A 566 32.20 -4.44 -6.58
CA LEU A 566 32.83 -4.13 -5.30
C LEU A 566 34.27 -3.60 -5.40
N PRO A 567 35.19 -4.16 -6.22
CA PRO A 567 36.52 -3.57 -6.39
C PRO A 567 36.45 -2.15 -6.96
N MET A 568 35.50 -1.84 -7.84
CA MET A 568 35.32 -0.46 -8.35
C MET A 568 34.87 0.51 -7.26
N VAL A 569 34.05 0.06 -6.30
CA VAL A 569 33.71 0.84 -5.10
C VAL A 569 34.98 1.18 -4.33
N ILE A 570 35.85 0.20 -4.09
CA ILE A 570 37.12 0.39 -3.40
C ILE A 570 38.01 1.38 -4.15
N LEU A 571 38.14 1.25 -5.48
CA LEU A 571 38.91 2.16 -6.32
C LEU A 571 38.38 3.61 -6.19
N SER A 572 37.06 3.80 -6.28
CA SER A 572 36.45 5.13 -6.17
C SER A 572 36.74 5.81 -4.83
N PHE A 573 36.74 5.04 -3.73
CA PHE A 573 37.06 5.55 -2.41
C PHE A 573 38.56 5.80 -2.22
N LEU A 574 39.42 4.93 -2.78
CA LEU A 574 40.87 5.09 -2.71
C LEU A 574 41.35 6.32 -3.51
N SER A 575 40.77 6.55 -4.69
CA SER A 575 41.02 7.75 -5.50
C SER A 575 40.56 9.04 -4.82
N PHE A 576 39.57 8.96 -3.91
CA PHE A 576 39.13 10.10 -3.12
C PHE A 576 40.11 10.40 -1.98
N LEU A 577 40.51 9.38 -1.23
CA LEU A 577 41.38 9.54 -0.06
C LEU A 577 42.82 9.92 -0.42
N PHE A 578 43.32 9.45 -1.56
CA PHE A 578 44.72 9.62 -1.94
C PHE A 578 44.84 10.31 -3.30
N LYS A 579 45.48 11.49 -3.31
CA LYS A 579 45.88 12.17 -4.55
C LYS A 579 47.12 11.49 -5.13
N PHE A 580 46.93 10.39 -5.86
CA PHE A 580 48.03 9.76 -6.58
C PHE A 580 48.40 10.51 -7.87
N ASN A 581 49.63 10.30 -8.34
CA ASN A 581 50.06 10.75 -9.66
C ASN A 581 49.22 10.07 -10.76
N SER A 582 48.98 10.77 -11.87
CA SER A 582 48.14 10.28 -12.98
C SER A 582 48.55 8.90 -13.50
N PHE A 583 49.86 8.59 -13.50
CA PHE A 583 50.37 7.28 -13.91
C PHE A 583 49.96 6.15 -12.96
N ILE A 584 50.03 6.37 -11.64
CA ILE A 584 49.66 5.38 -10.62
C ILE A 584 48.15 5.12 -10.65
N ASN A 585 47.34 6.17 -10.83
CA ASN A 585 45.90 6.03 -10.97
C ASN A 585 45.50 5.18 -12.18
N ILE A 586 46.18 5.35 -13.33
CA ILE A 586 45.92 4.54 -14.53
C ILE A 586 46.27 3.07 -14.27
N ILE A 587 47.42 2.79 -13.65
CA ILE A 587 47.82 1.42 -13.32
C ILE A 587 46.83 0.76 -12.36
N LEU A 588 46.45 1.46 -11.28
CA LEU A 588 45.45 0.97 -10.34
C LEU A 588 44.12 0.71 -11.04
N THR A 589 43.66 1.62 -11.89
CA THR A 589 42.42 1.46 -12.65
C THR A 589 42.43 0.20 -13.50
N ILE A 590 43.52 -0.08 -14.23
CA ILE A 590 43.66 -1.29 -15.04
C ILE A 590 43.60 -2.55 -14.17
N ILE A 591 44.30 -2.55 -13.02
CA ILE A 591 44.29 -3.67 -12.08
C ILE A 591 42.87 -3.96 -11.58
N PHE A 592 42.12 -2.93 -11.21
CA PHE A 592 40.77 -3.07 -10.68
C PHE A 592 39.74 -3.48 -11.75
N ILE A 593 39.87 -3.01 -12.99
CA ILE A 593 39.05 -3.50 -14.11
C ILE A 593 39.31 -5.00 -14.35
N LEU A 594 40.59 -5.41 -14.38
CA LEU A 594 40.95 -6.80 -14.57
C LEU A 594 40.44 -7.67 -13.42
N TRP A 595 40.50 -7.18 -12.18
CA TRP A 595 39.93 -7.86 -11.02
C TRP A 595 38.42 -8.10 -11.22
N CYS A 596 37.64 -7.05 -11.47
CA CYS A 596 36.19 -7.18 -11.65
C CYS A 596 35.84 -8.15 -12.79
N SER A 597 36.59 -8.07 -13.88
CA SER A 597 36.36 -8.88 -15.09
C SER A 597 36.72 -10.35 -14.91
N ILE A 598 37.82 -10.64 -14.20
CA ILE A 598 38.22 -12.02 -13.89
C ILE A 598 37.22 -12.65 -12.90
N SER A 599 36.81 -11.92 -11.87
CA SER A 599 35.80 -12.40 -10.91
C SER A 599 34.45 -12.69 -11.59
N ALA A 600 33.94 -11.76 -12.41
CA ALA A 600 32.66 -11.93 -13.09
C ALA A 600 32.70 -13.07 -14.12
N SER A 601 33.73 -13.11 -14.98
CA SER A 601 33.85 -14.16 -16.00
C SER A 601 33.95 -15.55 -15.39
N LYS A 602 34.64 -15.71 -14.25
CA LYS A 602 34.75 -16.98 -13.54
C LYS A 602 33.41 -17.44 -12.95
N LEU A 603 32.64 -16.52 -12.37
CA LEU A 603 31.31 -16.84 -11.85
C LEU A 603 30.35 -17.26 -12.96
N PHE A 604 30.37 -16.57 -14.11
CA PHE A 604 29.56 -16.96 -15.26
C PHE A 604 29.95 -18.31 -15.85
N THR A 605 31.25 -18.56 -16.07
CA THR A 605 31.68 -19.81 -16.71
C THR A 605 31.46 -21.03 -15.83
N ILE A 606 31.58 -20.91 -14.51
CA ILE A 606 31.30 -22.00 -13.58
C ILE A 606 29.79 -22.26 -13.51
N SER A 607 28.98 -21.20 -13.40
CA SER A 607 27.52 -21.34 -13.27
C SER A 607 26.85 -21.88 -14.54
N LEU A 608 27.40 -21.55 -15.71
CA LEU A 608 26.90 -22.01 -17.01
C LEU A 608 27.66 -23.22 -17.57
N ALA A 609 28.61 -23.77 -16.80
CA ALA A 609 29.47 -24.88 -17.20
C ALA A 609 30.21 -24.66 -18.54
N MET A 610 30.59 -23.41 -18.83
CA MET A 610 31.32 -22.99 -20.03
C MET A 610 32.83 -23.14 -19.84
N ILE A 611 33.26 -24.36 -19.49
CA ILE A 611 34.65 -24.69 -19.17
C ILE A 611 35.54 -24.38 -20.39
N GLY A 612 36.58 -23.57 -20.19
CA GLY A 612 37.52 -23.18 -21.25
C GLY A 612 37.15 -21.94 -22.06
N GLN A 613 35.97 -21.33 -21.85
CA GLN A 613 35.52 -20.13 -22.57
C GLN A 613 35.64 -18.83 -21.74
N GLN A 614 36.40 -18.85 -20.63
CA GLN A 614 36.48 -17.71 -19.71
C GLN A 614 36.97 -16.43 -20.37
N LEU A 615 37.96 -16.51 -21.26
CA LEU A 615 38.48 -15.33 -21.96
C LEU A 615 37.42 -14.69 -22.88
N LEU A 616 36.52 -15.50 -23.45
CA LEU A 616 35.44 -15.02 -24.32
C LEU A 616 34.38 -14.25 -23.51
N VAL A 617 34.10 -14.69 -22.28
CA VAL A 617 33.20 -13.99 -21.34
C VAL A 617 33.88 -12.80 -20.66
N ALA A 618 35.20 -12.85 -20.47
CA ALA A 618 35.97 -11.78 -19.84
C ALA A 618 36.00 -10.50 -20.69
N TYR A 619 36.05 -10.61 -22.02
CA TYR A 619 36.07 -9.45 -22.92
C TYR A 619 34.90 -8.47 -22.71
N PRO A 620 33.62 -8.91 -22.77
CA PRO A 620 32.50 -8.00 -22.53
C PRO A 620 32.42 -7.53 -21.06
N CYS A 621 32.92 -8.32 -20.11
CA CYS A 621 33.06 -7.86 -18.71
C CYS A 621 34.06 -6.70 -18.59
N VAL A 622 35.20 -6.77 -19.29
CA VAL A 622 36.22 -5.68 -19.33
C VAL A 622 35.61 -4.41 -19.91
N LEU A 623 34.83 -4.52 -20.99
CA LEU A 623 34.12 -3.38 -21.57
C LEU A 623 33.13 -2.77 -20.57
N PHE A 624 32.33 -3.60 -19.90
CA PHE A 624 31.35 -3.17 -18.91
C PHE A 624 32.02 -2.39 -17.76
N TYR A 625 33.01 -2.99 -17.06
CA TYR A 625 33.69 -2.33 -15.95
C TYR A 625 34.60 -1.17 -16.38
N GLY A 626 35.10 -1.20 -17.62
CA GLY A 626 35.85 -0.10 -18.20
C GLY A 626 35.07 1.21 -18.23
N VAL A 627 33.74 1.15 -18.46
CA VAL A 627 32.91 2.36 -18.44
C VAL A 627 32.77 2.93 -17.02
N PHE A 628 32.63 2.09 -15.98
CA PHE A 628 32.60 2.55 -14.59
C PHE A 628 33.94 3.14 -14.14
N ALA A 629 35.04 2.60 -14.64
CA ALA A 629 36.37 3.16 -14.43
C ALA A 629 36.53 4.55 -15.07
N LEU A 630 35.99 4.74 -16.27
CA LEU A 630 35.95 6.06 -16.91
C LEU A 630 35.14 7.06 -16.07
N LEU A 631 33.98 6.68 -15.54
CA LEU A 631 33.17 7.55 -14.65
C LEU A 631 33.87 7.88 -13.33
N THR A 632 34.74 7.00 -12.84
CA THR A 632 35.51 7.22 -11.62
C THR A 632 36.63 8.24 -11.87
N MET A 633 37.30 8.16 -13.02
CA MET A 633 38.46 8.98 -13.36
C MET A 633 38.09 10.33 -14.02
N PHE A 634 37.21 10.31 -15.01
CA PHE A 634 36.76 11.45 -15.82
C PHE A 634 35.39 11.93 -15.36
#